data_AF-A0A7S1HJ85-F1
#
_entry.id   AF-A0A7S1HJ85-F1
#
_cell.length_a   1.000
_cell.length_b   1.000
_cell.length_c   1.000
_cell.angle_alpha   90.00
_cell.angle_beta   90.00
_cell.angle_gamma   90.00
#
_symmetry.space_group_name_H-M   'P 1'
#
loop_
_entity.id
_entity.type
_entity.pdbx_description
1 polymer ?
#
loop_
_entity_poly.entity_id
_entity_poly.type
_entity_poly.pdbx_seq_one_letter_code
_entity_poly.pdbx_strand_id
1 'polypeptide(L)'
;ALKRQEANAQNRRLTLEDLEDSWDRGIPRINTLFQKDRHTLAYDKGWRIRTDWKQYQMLRANPFWWTHQRHDGKLWNLNNYRTDVIQALGGVEGILEHTLFKGTYFPTWEGLFWEKASGFEESMKYKKLTNAQRSGLNQIPNRRFTLWWSPTINRANVYVGFQVQLDLTGIFMHGKIPTLKISLIQIFRAHLWQKVHESVVMDLCQVLDQELDALEIETVQKETIHPRKSYKMNSSCADILLLAAYKWQISKPSLLTEASDTFDVGSTNKYWIDVQLRWGDFDSHDVERYARAKFLDYTTDNMSIYPSPTGTLISIDLAYNLFSAFGNWFPGVKPLLHQAMQKIFKANPALYVLRERIRKGLQLYSSEPTEPYLSSQNYGELFSNQIIWFVDDTNVYRVTIHKTFEGNLTTKPINGAIFIFNPRSGQLFLKIIHTSVWAGQKRLGQLAKWKTAEEVAALIRSLPIEEQPKQIIVTRKGMLDPLEVHLLDFPNIVIKGSDLQLPFQASLKIEKFGDIILKATEPQMLLFNLYDDWLRSISSYTAFSRLILILRALHVNNDRAKVILKPDKTTITESHHVWPTLSDDEWCRVEVALKDLILADYGKKNNVNVASLTQSEIRDIILGAEIAPPSMQRQEIAEIEAQSKEASQATAVTTRTTNVHGDEVIITSTSAYEQQVFGSRTDWRVRAISATNLHLRTNHIYVASDDARDSGYTYVLAKNILKKFICVADLRTQIAGYIYGISPPDNPSVKEIRCIVMPPQLGNHQGVTLPHELPDHEYLKDLEPLGWMHTQPNELPQLSPQDVTMHAGILDRHKSWDVDRCVLITCSFTPGSCSLTAYKLTTTGFEWGRKNQDQGTNPQGYAPTHYEKAQMLLSDRFLGFYMVPDVGSWNYNFMGVKHQQSMSYGLKLDNPKEFYHENHRPVHFLQFASIEDLAADGHDRDNALE
;
A
#
# COMPACT_ATOMS: atom_id res chain seq x y z
N ALA A 1 -4.11 15.22 -63.92
CA ALA A 1 -4.26 14.33 -65.10
C ALA A 1 -3.09 14.54 -66.08
N LEU A 2 -2.83 15.77 -66.51
CA LEU A 2 -1.68 16.12 -67.38
C LEU A 2 -0.33 15.65 -66.81
N LYS A 3 0.01 16.01 -65.55
CA LYS A 3 1.22 15.50 -64.86
C LYS A 3 1.35 13.96 -64.86
N ARG A 4 0.22 13.21 -64.83
CA ARG A 4 0.22 11.74 -64.93
C ARG A 4 0.50 11.27 -66.36
N GLN A 5 -0.03 11.97 -67.37
CA GLN A 5 0.26 11.68 -68.77
C GLN A 5 1.73 11.98 -69.11
N GLU A 6 2.27 13.08 -68.62
CA GLU A 6 3.69 13.44 -68.76
C GLU A 6 4.60 12.41 -68.07
N ALA A 7 4.27 12.01 -66.84
CA ALA A 7 4.99 10.96 -66.14
C ALA A 7 4.98 9.64 -66.93
N ASN A 8 3.80 9.23 -67.44
CA ASN A 8 3.68 8.05 -68.28
C ASN A 8 4.46 8.18 -69.61
N ALA A 9 4.43 9.35 -70.25
CA ALA A 9 5.18 9.62 -71.49
C ALA A 9 6.70 9.56 -71.28
N GLN A 10 7.15 9.88 -70.07
CA GLN A 10 8.54 9.78 -69.64
C GLN A 10 8.87 8.42 -68.97
N ASN A 11 7.95 7.44 -69.00
CA ASN A 11 8.07 6.15 -68.31
C ASN A 11 8.43 6.25 -66.81
N ARG A 12 8.05 7.34 -66.16
CA ARG A 12 8.24 7.57 -64.72
C ARG A 12 6.92 7.42 -63.97
N ARG A 13 7.00 6.99 -62.71
CA ARG A 13 5.85 6.98 -61.81
C ARG A 13 5.72 8.36 -61.16
N LEU A 14 4.51 8.90 -61.14
CA LEU A 14 4.20 10.14 -60.44
C LEU A 14 4.48 9.98 -58.93
N THR A 15 5.37 10.79 -58.38
CA THR A 15 5.72 10.76 -56.96
C THR A 15 4.93 11.82 -56.18
N LEU A 16 5.11 11.82 -54.86
CA LEU A 16 4.49 12.80 -53.96
C LEU A 16 5.00 14.22 -54.26
N GLU A 17 6.30 14.34 -54.51
CA GLU A 17 6.99 15.60 -54.80
C GLU A 17 6.45 16.30 -56.06
N ASP A 18 6.02 15.54 -57.07
CA ASP A 18 5.40 16.09 -58.28
C ASP A 18 4.06 16.81 -58.02
N LEU A 19 3.43 16.58 -56.86
CA LEU A 19 2.09 17.05 -56.49
C LEU A 19 2.03 17.83 -55.16
N GLU A 20 3.18 18.18 -54.59
CA GLU A 20 3.28 18.95 -53.33
C GLU A 20 2.49 20.27 -53.40
N ASP A 21 2.59 20.97 -54.54
CA ASP A 21 1.92 22.24 -54.86
C ASP A 21 0.37 22.20 -54.74
N SER A 22 -0.19 21.00 -54.83
CA SER A 22 -1.63 20.75 -54.91
C SER A 22 -2.11 19.72 -53.90
N TRP A 23 -1.25 19.35 -52.94
CA TRP A 23 -1.45 18.25 -52.00
C TRP A 23 -2.81 18.26 -51.28
N ASP A 24 -3.17 19.40 -50.69
CA ASP A 24 -4.41 19.60 -49.93
C ASP A 24 -5.55 20.24 -50.76
N ARG A 25 -5.45 20.20 -52.10
CA ARG A 25 -6.45 20.74 -53.03
C ARG A 25 -7.30 19.63 -53.67
N GLY A 26 -8.43 20.03 -54.26
CA GLY A 26 -9.34 19.13 -54.98
C GLY A 26 -10.40 18.45 -54.10
N ILE A 27 -11.51 18.01 -54.72
CA ILE A 27 -12.53 17.16 -54.09
C ILE A 27 -12.74 15.97 -55.04
N PRO A 28 -12.30 14.75 -54.68
CA PRO A 28 -11.56 14.38 -53.45
C PRO A 28 -10.17 15.03 -53.37
N ARG A 29 -9.62 15.17 -52.15
CA ARG A 29 -8.28 15.74 -51.93
C ARG A 29 -7.21 14.92 -52.63
N ILE A 30 -6.25 15.57 -53.27
CA ILE A 30 -5.18 14.92 -54.04
C ILE A 30 -4.34 13.98 -53.16
N ASN A 31 -4.09 14.36 -51.90
CA ASN A 31 -3.39 13.52 -50.92
C ASN A 31 -4.03 12.14 -50.67
N THR A 32 -5.32 11.95 -50.98
CA THR A 32 -5.99 10.64 -50.84
C THR A 32 -5.41 9.58 -51.77
N LEU A 33 -4.76 9.98 -52.87
CA LEU A 33 -4.12 9.07 -53.82
C LEU A 33 -2.90 8.34 -53.24
N PHE A 34 -2.34 8.85 -52.13
CA PHE A 34 -1.12 8.35 -51.49
C PHE A 34 -1.36 7.80 -50.08
N GLN A 35 -2.62 7.61 -49.67
CA GLN A 35 -2.95 7.01 -48.38
C GLN A 35 -2.57 5.52 -48.36
N LYS A 36 -2.11 5.05 -47.20
CA LYS A 36 -1.74 3.63 -46.98
C LYS A 36 -2.88 2.66 -47.31
N ASP A 37 -4.11 3.02 -46.93
CA ASP A 37 -5.28 2.16 -47.05
C ASP A 37 -6.01 2.26 -48.41
N ARG A 38 -5.45 2.98 -49.39
CA ARG A 38 -6.12 3.27 -50.67
C ARG A 38 -6.61 1.99 -51.38
N HIS A 39 -5.82 0.92 -51.35
CA HIS A 39 -6.17 -0.34 -52.00
C HIS A 39 -7.40 -1.01 -51.37
N THR A 40 -7.55 -0.90 -50.05
CA THR A 40 -8.71 -1.41 -49.31
C THR A 40 -9.94 -0.53 -49.52
N LEU A 41 -9.76 0.80 -49.50
CA LEU A 41 -10.84 1.77 -49.68
C LEU A 41 -11.47 1.69 -51.07
N ALA A 42 -10.77 1.15 -52.07
CA ALA A 42 -11.33 0.88 -53.39
C ALA A 42 -12.56 -0.04 -53.34
N TYR A 43 -12.68 -0.91 -52.34
CA TYR A 43 -13.81 -1.84 -52.16
C TYR A 43 -14.95 -1.27 -51.29
N ASP A 44 -14.70 -0.16 -50.58
CA ASP A 44 -15.68 0.46 -49.69
C ASP A 44 -16.72 1.30 -50.48
N LYS A 45 -17.64 0.63 -51.19
CA LYS A 45 -18.69 1.27 -52.01
C LYS A 45 -19.93 1.60 -51.19
N GLY A 46 -20.65 2.67 -51.53
CA GLY A 46 -21.88 3.07 -50.80
C GLY A 46 -21.62 3.66 -49.41
N TRP A 47 -20.40 4.12 -49.13
CA TRP A 47 -20.02 4.66 -47.82
C TRP A 47 -20.78 5.94 -47.44
N ARG A 48 -21.18 6.77 -48.42
CA ARG A 48 -21.97 8.00 -48.18
C ARG A 48 -23.34 7.68 -47.60
N ILE A 49 -24.11 6.82 -48.28
CA ILE A 49 -25.45 6.42 -47.81
C ILE A 49 -25.36 5.65 -46.48
N ARG A 50 -24.33 4.82 -46.28
CA ARG A 50 -24.08 4.19 -44.97
C ARG A 50 -23.87 5.20 -43.86
N THR A 51 -23.12 6.27 -44.13
CA THR A 51 -22.82 7.29 -43.11
C THR A 51 -24.06 8.13 -42.78
N ASP A 52 -24.85 8.47 -43.78
CA ASP A 52 -26.14 9.15 -43.61
C ASP A 52 -27.14 8.29 -42.82
N TRP A 53 -27.24 6.99 -43.15
CA TRP A 53 -28.14 6.06 -42.46
C TRP A 53 -27.75 5.73 -41.03
N LYS A 54 -26.55 6.10 -40.57
CA LYS A 54 -26.18 5.96 -39.16
C LYS A 54 -27.11 6.74 -38.23
N GLN A 55 -27.81 7.77 -38.71
CA GLN A 55 -28.80 8.50 -37.91
C GLN A 55 -29.95 7.59 -37.39
N TYR A 56 -30.25 6.51 -38.11
CA TYR A 56 -31.29 5.54 -37.71
C TYR A 56 -30.74 4.40 -36.83
N GLN A 57 -29.40 4.28 -36.72
CA GLN A 57 -28.73 3.20 -35.97
C GLN A 57 -28.08 3.71 -34.69
N MET A 58 -27.64 4.97 -34.67
CA MET A 58 -26.84 5.58 -33.61
C MET A 58 -27.58 6.79 -33.04
N LEU A 59 -27.78 6.81 -31.73
CA LEU A 59 -28.47 7.92 -31.04
C LEU A 59 -27.67 9.24 -31.11
N ARG A 60 -26.33 9.15 -31.20
CA ARG A 60 -25.47 10.34 -31.30
C ARG A 60 -25.40 10.82 -32.75
N ALA A 61 -25.92 12.01 -33.00
CA ALA A 61 -25.86 12.66 -34.30
C ALA A 61 -24.41 12.94 -34.73
N ASN A 62 -24.07 12.60 -35.98
CA ASN A 62 -22.81 12.98 -36.61
C ASN A 62 -23.00 14.25 -37.45
N PRO A 63 -22.42 15.41 -37.05
CA PRO A 63 -22.57 16.65 -37.82
C PRO A 63 -21.85 16.62 -39.18
N PHE A 64 -20.92 15.70 -39.38
CA PHE A 64 -20.15 15.53 -40.61
C PHE A 64 -20.58 14.28 -41.40
N TRP A 65 -21.89 13.98 -41.43
CA TRP A 65 -22.44 12.79 -42.09
C TRP A 65 -22.20 12.76 -43.62
N TRP A 66 -22.03 13.93 -44.23
CA TRP A 66 -21.92 14.12 -45.69
C TRP A 66 -20.50 13.86 -46.25
N THR A 67 -19.48 13.74 -45.40
CA THR A 67 -18.08 13.53 -45.82
C THR A 67 -17.38 12.43 -45.03
N HIS A 68 -16.34 11.84 -45.62
CA HIS A 68 -15.50 10.85 -44.96
C HIS A 68 -14.02 11.10 -45.27
N GLN A 69 -13.21 11.35 -44.23
CA GLN A 69 -11.80 11.79 -44.38
C GLN A 69 -10.94 10.79 -45.16
N ARG A 70 -11.25 9.49 -45.14
CA ARG A 70 -10.51 8.49 -45.92
C ARG A 70 -10.83 8.53 -47.43
N HIS A 71 -12.02 9.00 -47.81
CA HIS A 71 -12.44 9.05 -49.22
C HIS A 71 -12.30 10.45 -49.81
N ASP A 72 -12.78 11.46 -49.10
CA ASP A 72 -12.77 12.85 -49.55
C ASP A 72 -11.48 13.59 -49.16
N GLY A 73 -10.74 13.08 -48.16
CA GLY A 73 -9.68 13.83 -47.48
C GLY A 73 -10.23 14.84 -46.48
N LYS A 74 -9.34 15.58 -45.79
CA LYS A 74 -9.74 16.64 -44.86
C LYS A 74 -10.12 17.89 -45.65
N LEU A 75 -11.39 18.29 -45.61
CA LEU A 75 -11.92 19.37 -46.45
C LEU A 75 -11.71 20.78 -45.88
N TRP A 76 -11.30 20.90 -44.62
CA TRP A 76 -11.02 22.20 -43.97
C TRP A 76 -9.73 22.13 -43.15
N ASN A 77 -9.05 23.27 -43.05
CA ASN A 77 -7.92 23.46 -42.15
C ASN A 77 -8.11 24.78 -41.40
N LEU A 78 -8.20 24.69 -40.07
CA LEU A 78 -8.43 25.83 -39.18
C LEU A 78 -7.19 26.12 -38.32
N ASN A 79 -6.01 25.66 -38.74
CA ASN A 79 -4.77 25.93 -38.02
C ASN A 79 -4.47 27.44 -37.96
N ASN A 80 -4.68 28.17 -39.05
CA ASN A 80 -4.46 29.62 -39.10
C ASN A 80 -5.39 30.36 -38.13
N TYR A 81 -6.66 29.96 -38.03
CA TYR A 81 -7.60 30.56 -37.06
C TYR A 81 -7.06 30.53 -35.62
N ARG A 82 -6.36 29.46 -35.23
CA ARG A 82 -5.71 29.40 -33.90
C ARG A 82 -4.62 30.46 -33.77
N THR A 83 -3.73 30.57 -34.76
CA THR A 83 -2.64 31.54 -34.77
C THR A 83 -3.18 32.97 -34.75
N ASP A 84 -4.18 33.26 -35.59
CA ASP A 84 -4.79 34.58 -35.73
C ASP A 84 -5.48 35.01 -34.43
N VAL A 85 -6.20 34.10 -33.76
CA VAL A 85 -6.83 34.38 -32.46
C VAL A 85 -5.78 34.66 -31.38
N ILE A 86 -4.69 33.90 -31.34
CA ILE A 86 -3.61 34.13 -30.37
C ILE A 86 -2.99 35.51 -30.58
N GLN A 87 -2.71 35.89 -31.84
CA GLN A 87 -2.17 37.21 -32.15
C GLN A 87 -3.17 38.34 -31.82
N ALA A 88 -4.45 38.16 -32.15
CA ALA A 88 -5.50 39.14 -31.86
C ALA A 88 -5.67 39.40 -30.35
N LEU A 89 -5.36 38.42 -29.50
CA LEU A 89 -5.39 38.54 -28.04
C LEU A 89 -4.07 39.06 -27.43
N GLY A 90 -3.14 39.58 -28.25
CA GLY A 90 -1.87 40.14 -27.77
C GLY A 90 -0.74 39.11 -27.66
N GLY A 91 -0.82 38.02 -28.41
CA GLY A 91 0.18 36.95 -28.37
C GLY A 91 0.06 36.06 -27.13
N VAL A 92 0.96 35.09 -27.00
CA VAL A 92 0.92 34.14 -25.88
C VAL A 92 1.19 34.84 -24.56
N GLU A 93 2.16 35.74 -24.49
CA GLU A 93 2.50 36.47 -23.27
C GLU A 93 1.34 37.34 -22.78
N GLY A 94 0.71 38.09 -23.68
CA GLY A 94 -0.48 38.90 -23.34
C GLY A 94 -1.62 38.05 -22.79
N ILE A 95 -1.86 36.86 -23.37
CA ILE A 95 -2.84 35.91 -22.84
C ILE A 95 -2.43 35.40 -21.45
N LEU A 96 -1.15 35.08 -21.23
CA LEU A 96 -0.68 34.52 -19.97
C LEU A 96 -0.70 35.52 -18.80
N GLU A 97 -0.64 36.82 -19.05
CA GLU A 97 -0.85 37.84 -18.00
C GLU A 97 -2.23 37.73 -17.33
N HIS A 98 -3.23 37.24 -18.06
CA HIS A 98 -4.58 37.01 -17.53
C HIS A 98 -4.71 35.74 -16.66
N THR A 99 -3.63 34.99 -16.48
CA THR A 99 -3.63 33.64 -15.93
C THR A 99 -2.73 33.50 -14.71
N LEU A 100 -2.86 32.38 -14.00
CA LEU A 100 -1.98 32.02 -12.89
C LEU A 100 -0.63 31.42 -13.35
N PHE A 101 -0.22 31.66 -14.61
CA PHE A 101 1.03 31.16 -15.17
C PHE A 101 2.24 31.59 -14.34
N LYS A 102 2.38 32.88 -14.05
CA LYS A 102 3.50 33.38 -13.23
C LYS A 102 3.52 32.77 -11.83
N GLY A 103 2.35 32.41 -11.27
CA GLY A 103 2.20 31.68 -10.01
C GLY A 103 2.85 30.29 -9.99
N THR A 104 3.00 29.66 -11.16
CA THR A 104 3.70 28.36 -11.30
C THR A 104 5.22 28.48 -11.24
N TYR A 105 5.76 29.69 -11.44
CA TYR A 105 7.20 29.96 -11.52
C TYR A 105 7.93 29.07 -12.55
N PHE A 106 7.28 28.74 -13.67
CA PHE A 106 7.99 28.17 -14.81
C PHE A 106 8.85 29.24 -15.50
N PRO A 107 10.06 28.90 -15.95
CA PRO A 107 10.95 29.86 -16.61
C PRO A 107 10.43 30.29 -17.99
N THR A 108 9.73 29.38 -18.68
CA THR A 108 9.11 29.62 -19.99
C THR A 108 7.78 28.87 -20.09
N TRP A 109 6.90 29.32 -20.98
CA TRP A 109 5.65 28.63 -21.32
C TRP A 109 5.88 27.50 -22.34
N GLU A 110 7.03 27.49 -22.99
CA GLU A 110 7.42 26.47 -23.97
C GLU A 110 7.64 25.10 -23.30
N GLY A 111 7.22 24.02 -23.96
CA GLY A 111 7.38 22.65 -23.43
C GLY A 111 6.41 22.26 -22.32
N LEU A 112 5.56 23.19 -21.86
CA LEU A 112 4.48 22.87 -20.92
C LEU A 112 3.35 22.14 -21.61
N PHE A 113 2.84 21.10 -20.94
CA PHE A 113 1.66 20.39 -21.41
C PHE A 113 0.65 20.23 -20.28
N TRP A 114 -0.61 20.36 -20.66
CA TRP A 114 -1.73 20.01 -19.81
C TRP A 114 -1.86 18.50 -19.74
N GLU A 115 -1.97 17.95 -18.54
CA GLU A 115 -2.40 16.56 -18.40
C GLU A 115 -3.74 16.39 -19.12
N LYS A 116 -3.78 15.45 -20.08
CA LYS A 116 -5.05 15.03 -20.66
C LYS A 116 -5.88 14.49 -19.49
N ALA A 117 -7.11 15.00 -19.33
CA ALA A 117 -7.98 14.82 -18.17
C ALA A 117 -8.48 13.36 -17.96
N SER A 118 -7.56 12.40 -17.95
CA SER A 118 -7.82 10.99 -18.17
C SER A 118 -6.95 10.07 -17.30
N GLY A 119 -6.15 10.56 -16.34
CA GLY A 119 -5.51 9.66 -15.38
C GLY A 119 -6.51 9.21 -14.32
N PHE A 120 -6.86 10.14 -13.43
CA PHE A 120 -7.78 9.89 -12.32
C PHE A 120 -9.24 9.78 -12.79
N GLU A 121 -9.70 10.69 -13.64
CA GLU A 121 -11.08 10.72 -14.13
C GLU A 121 -11.44 9.45 -14.91
N GLU A 122 -10.51 8.91 -15.69
CA GLU A 122 -10.70 7.66 -16.42
C GLU A 122 -10.76 6.46 -15.47
N SER A 123 -9.86 6.38 -14.48
CA SER A 123 -9.90 5.34 -13.46
C SER A 123 -11.22 5.33 -12.68
N MET A 124 -11.81 6.51 -12.45
CA MET A 124 -13.09 6.66 -11.74
C MET A 124 -14.29 6.45 -12.66
N LYS A 125 -14.18 6.75 -13.96
CA LYS A 125 -15.23 6.49 -14.96
C LYS A 125 -15.56 5.00 -15.08
N TYR A 126 -14.57 4.13 -14.94
CA TYR A 126 -14.75 2.67 -14.97
C TYR A 126 -15.18 2.07 -13.63
N LYS A 127 -15.19 2.85 -12.54
CA LYS A 127 -15.73 2.40 -11.25
C LYS A 127 -17.25 2.58 -11.21
N LYS A 128 -17.93 1.67 -10.51
CA LYS A 128 -19.37 1.77 -10.25
C LYS A 128 -19.64 2.89 -9.24
N LEU A 129 -19.87 4.09 -9.76
CA LEU A 129 -20.17 5.30 -8.99
C LEU A 129 -21.67 5.61 -9.01
N THR A 130 -22.13 6.27 -7.95
CA THR A 130 -23.47 6.86 -7.89
C THR A 130 -23.61 8.03 -8.89
N ASN A 131 -24.84 8.37 -9.28
CA ASN A 131 -25.09 9.51 -10.19
C ASN A 131 -24.60 10.84 -9.59
N ALA A 132 -24.69 11.02 -8.27
CA ALA A 132 -24.15 12.20 -7.57
C ALA A 132 -22.62 12.29 -7.69
N GLN A 133 -21.90 11.17 -7.54
CA GLN A 133 -20.45 11.12 -7.71
C GLN A 133 -20.04 11.42 -9.16
N ARG A 134 -20.79 10.93 -10.16
CA ARG A 134 -20.55 11.25 -11.58
C ARG A 134 -20.72 12.74 -11.86
N SER A 135 -21.73 13.38 -11.27
CA SER A 135 -21.89 14.83 -11.36
C SER A 135 -20.71 15.60 -10.76
N GLY A 136 -20.11 15.09 -9.68
CA GLY A 136 -18.91 15.68 -9.07
C GLY A 136 -17.66 15.56 -9.96
N LEU A 137 -17.49 14.44 -10.68
CA LEU A 137 -16.36 14.26 -11.62
C LEU A 137 -16.39 15.30 -12.75
N ASN A 138 -17.58 15.64 -13.25
CA ASN A 138 -17.73 16.65 -14.30
C ASN A 138 -17.36 18.08 -13.85
N GLN A 139 -17.21 18.32 -12.54
CA GLN A 139 -16.79 19.63 -12.02
C GLN A 139 -15.27 19.82 -11.98
N ILE A 140 -14.47 18.74 -12.05
CA ILE A 140 -13.01 18.81 -11.93
C ILE A 140 -12.39 19.68 -13.04
N PRO A 141 -12.75 19.52 -14.33
CA PRO A 141 -12.21 20.37 -15.40
C PRO A 141 -12.58 21.84 -15.23
N ASN A 142 -13.80 22.12 -14.74
CA ASN A 142 -14.24 23.48 -14.46
C ASN A 142 -13.42 24.11 -13.34
N ARG A 143 -13.07 23.35 -12.30
CA ARG A 143 -12.19 23.84 -11.22
C ARG A 143 -10.79 24.22 -11.72
N ARG A 144 -10.24 23.43 -12.65
CA ARG A 144 -8.95 23.73 -13.30
C ARG A 144 -9.04 25.02 -14.12
N PHE A 145 -10.09 25.15 -14.95
CA PHE A 145 -10.33 26.35 -15.74
C PHE A 145 -10.50 27.61 -14.86
N THR A 146 -11.32 27.54 -13.82
CA THR A 146 -11.54 28.68 -12.91
C THR A 146 -10.25 29.07 -12.18
N LEU A 147 -9.41 28.10 -11.79
CA LEU A 147 -8.13 28.39 -11.15
C LEU A 147 -7.13 29.04 -12.12
N TRP A 148 -7.03 28.52 -13.35
CA TRP A 148 -6.11 29.06 -14.36
C TRP A 148 -6.38 30.53 -14.68
N TRP A 149 -7.66 30.87 -14.89
CA TRP A 149 -8.10 32.23 -15.18
C TRP A 149 -8.44 33.05 -13.93
N SER A 150 -8.08 32.56 -12.74
CA SER A 150 -8.49 33.19 -11.48
C SER A 150 -8.07 34.65 -11.34
N PRO A 151 -6.88 35.12 -11.80
CA PRO A 151 -6.53 36.53 -11.69
C PRO A 151 -7.46 37.47 -12.48
N THR A 152 -8.02 36.99 -13.60
CA THR A 152 -8.97 37.77 -14.42
C THR A 152 -10.42 37.59 -13.96
N ILE A 153 -10.77 36.40 -13.47
CA ILE A 153 -12.13 36.08 -13.01
C ILE A 153 -12.42 36.73 -11.64
N ASN A 154 -11.51 36.61 -10.68
CA ASN A 154 -11.69 37.12 -9.31
C ASN A 154 -10.97 38.46 -9.14
N ARG A 155 -11.53 39.52 -9.72
CA ARG A 155 -10.98 40.88 -9.64
C ARG A 155 -12.05 41.91 -9.29
N ALA A 156 -11.63 42.99 -8.65
CA ALA A 156 -12.51 44.04 -8.15
C ALA A 156 -13.34 44.72 -9.25
N ASN A 157 -12.80 44.87 -10.47
CA ASN A 157 -13.51 45.52 -11.58
C ASN A 157 -14.59 44.63 -12.24
N VAL A 158 -14.64 43.33 -11.93
CA VAL A 158 -15.64 42.40 -12.49
C VAL A 158 -16.78 42.16 -11.52
N TYR A 159 -16.49 42.02 -10.23
CA TYR A 159 -17.49 41.81 -9.19
C TYR A 159 -17.40 42.93 -8.16
N VAL A 160 -18.46 43.76 -8.11
CA VAL A 160 -18.56 44.92 -7.20
C VAL A 160 -19.47 44.58 -6.02
N GLY A 161 -19.09 45.02 -4.81
CA GLY A 161 -19.96 44.99 -3.62
C GLY A 161 -19.88 43.75 -2.73
N PHE A 162 -19.00 42.79 -3.01
CA PHE A 162 -18.78 41.62 -2.13
C PHE A 162 -17.29 41.27 -2.03
N GLN A 163 -16.58 41.83 -1.04
CA GLN A 163 -15.17 41.48 -0.76
C GLN A 163 -15.10 40.68 0.54
N VAL A 164 -14.64 39.43 0.47
CA VAL A 164 -14.47 38.56 1.63
C VAL A 164 -13.07 37.96 1.64
N GLN A 165 -12.39 38.06 2.77
CA GLN A 165 -11.10 37.40 2.96
C GLN A 165 -11.30 35.90 3.25
N LEU A 166 -10.47 35.04 2.64
CA LEU A 166 -10.47 33.61 2.92
C LEU A 166 -9.75 33.30 4.24
N ASP A 167 -10.35 32.44 5.07
CA ASP A 167 -9.80 32.04 6.37
C ASP A 167 -8.34 31.57 6.27
N LEU A 168 -7.51 32.03 7.21
CA LEU A 168 -6.08 31.70 7.33
C LEU A 168 -5.20 32.13 6.15
N THR A 169 -5.72 32.97 5.25
CA THR A 169 -4.98 33.49 4.09
C THR A 169 -5.25 34.97 3.89
N GLY A 170 -4.38 35.64 3.12
CA GLY A 170 -4.57 37.03 2.72
C GLY A 170 -5.37 37.23 1.44
N ILE A 171 -6.09 36.21 0.97
CA ILE A 171 -6.74 36.24 -0.35
C ILE A 171 -8.13 36.84 -0.23
N PHE A 172 -8.42 37.83 -1.08
CA PHE A 172 -9.75 38.42 -1.20
C PHE A 172 -10.55 37.77 -2.33
N MET A 173 -11.77 37.37 -2.03
CA MET A 173 -12.77 36.91 -2.98
C MET A 173 -13.73 38.06 -3.27
N HIS A 174 -13.78 38.50 -4.53
CA HIS A 174 -14.65 39.59 -5.00
C HIS A 174 -16.06 39.12 -5.37
N GLY A 175 -16.27 37.80 -5.43
CA GLY A 175 -17.56 37.19 -5.70
C GLY A 175 -17.69 35.80 -5.09
N LYS A 176 -18.92 35.28 -5.02
CA LYS A 176 -19.18 33.91 -4.59
C LYS A 176 -18.88 32.95 -5.74
N ILE A 177 -17.61 32.53 -5.86
CA ILE A 177 -17.14 31.57 -6.86
C ILE A 177 -16.71 30.28 -6.16
N PRO A 178 -17.63 29.31 -5.95
CA PRO A 178 -17.36 28.15 -5.09
C PRO A 178 -16.22 27.27 -5.59
N THR A 179 -16.11 27.08 -6.91
CA THR A 179 -15.04 26.26 -7.53
C THR A 179 -13.66 26.85 -7.26
N LEU A 180 -13.52 28.17 -7.34
CA LEU A 180 -12.28 28.88 -7.03
C LEU A 180 -11.96 28.84 -5.55
N LYS A 181 -12.94 29.13 -4.68
CA LYS A 181 -12.78 29.05 -3.22
C LYS A 181 -12.23 27.69 -2.79
N ILE A 182 -12.78 26.59 -3.33
CA ILE A 182 -12.30 25.23 -3.02
C ILE A 182 -10.85 25.04 -3.48
N SER A 183 -10.50 25.48 -4.69
CA SER A 183 -9.13 25.34 -5.22
C SER A 183 -8.11 26.14 -4.41
N LEU A 184 -8.41 27.38 -4.03
CA LEU A 184 -7.51 28.21 -3.21
C LEU A 184 -7.34 27.63 -1.79
N ILE A 185 -8.41 27.15 -1.15
CA ILE A 185 -8.32 26.45 0.14
C ILE A 185 -7.44 25.21 0.03
N GLN A 186 -7.53 24.46 -1.08
CA GLN A 186 -6.69 23.29 -1.30
C GLN A 186 -5.20 23.66 -1.50
N ILE A 187 -4.90 24.76 -2.18
CA ILE A 187 -3.53 25.26 -2.35
C ILE A 187 -2.95 25.70 -0.99
N PHE A 188 -3.71 26.45 -0.19
CA PHE A 188 -3.22 27.00 1.08
C PHE A 188 -3.50 26.13 2.32
N ARG A 189 -3.90 24.87 2.13
CA ARG A 189 -4.17 23.92 3.23
C ARG A 189 -2.95 23.74 4.14
N ALA A 190 -3.21 23.32 5.39
CA ALA A 190 -2.18 23.11 6.41
C ALA A 190 -1.32 24.36 6.68
N HIS A 191 -2.00 25.52 6.79
CA HIS A 191 -1.41 26.79 7.22
C HIS A 191 -0.28 27.29 6.29
N LEU A 192 -0.35 26.99 4.99
CA LEU A 192 0.75 27.31 4.07
C LEU A 192 1.07 28.81 4.02
N TRP A 193 0.07 29.68 4.14
CA TRP A 193 0.28 31.14 4.16
C TRP A 193 1.17 31.58 5.32
N GLN A 194 0.89 31.09 6.52
CA GLN A 194 1.69 31.36 7.73
C GLN A 194 3.11 30.80 7.58
N LYS A 195 3.22 29.58 7.05
CA LYS A 195 4.51 28.91 6.82
C LYS A 195 5.39 29.62 5.80
N VAL A 196 4.80 30.16 4.74
CA VAL A 196 5.54 30.98 3.75
C VAL A 196 6.08 32.24 4.41
N HIS A 197 5.26 32.95 5.19
CA HIS A 197 5.70 34.16 5.88
C HIS A 197 6.83 33.85 6.86
N GLU A 198 6.65 32.86 7.72
CA GLU A 198 7.65 32.48 8.71
C GLU A 198 8.95 31.98 8.08
N SER A 199 8.87 31.16 7.02
CA SER A 199 10.04 30.63 6.32
C SER A 199 10.87 31.74 5.67
N VAL A 200 10.23 32.74 5.03
CA VAL A 200 10.94 33.88 4.45
C VAL A 200 11.58 34.76 5.52
N VAL A 201 10.89 35.00 6.64
CA VAL A 201 11.45 35.77 7.77
C VAL A 201 12.67 35.06 8.35
N MET A 202 12.60 33.74 8.54
CA MET A 202 13.74 32.95 9.04
C MET A 202 14.94 32.99 8.08
N ASP A 203 14.72 32.83 6.78
CA ASP A 203 15.80 32.91 5.79
C ASP A 203 16.47 34.29 5.79
N LEU A 204 15.69 35.37 5.92
CA LEU A 204 16.23 36.73 6.04
C LEU A 204 17.04 36.91 7.32
N CYS A 205 16.59 36.38 8.46
CA CYS A 205 17.36 36.38 9.71
C CYS A 205 18.72 35.69 9.52
N GLN A 206 18.75 34.52 8.89
CA GLN A 206 20.00 33.78 8.65
C GLN A 206 20.97 34.54 7.75
N VAL A 207 20.46 35.22 6.71
CA VAL A 207 21.32 36.03 5.83
C VAL A 207 21.88 37.25 6.56
N LEU A 208 21.07 37.91 7.39
CA LEU A 208 21.52 39.08 8.17
C LEU A 208 22.52 38.69 9.27
N ASP A 209 22.37 37.51 9.87
CA ASP A 209 23.28 36.95 10.88
C ASP A 209 24.67 36.60 10.30
N GLN A 210 24.75 36.31 9.00
CA GLN A 210 26.03 36.09 8.31
C GLN A 210 26.79 37.39 8.01
N GLU A 211 26.12 38.54 8.05
CA GLU A 211 26.65 39.85 7.64
C GLU A 211 26.75 40.84 8.80
N LEU A 212 26.82 40.35 10.05
CA LEU A 212 26.87 41.18 11.25
C LEU A 212 28.02 42.19 11.23
N ASP A 213 29.24 41.71 10.94
CA ASP A 213 30.45 42.54 10.93
C ASP A 213 30.45 43.55 9.77
N ALA A 214 30.05 43.11 8.57
CA ALA A 214 30.08 43.93 7.36
C ALA A 214 29.06 45.07 7.39
N LEU A 215 27.93 44.87 8.07
CA LEU A 215 26.85 45.85 8.20
C LEU A 215 26.83 46.57 9.55
N GLU A 216 27.82 46.34 10.43
CA GLU A 216 27.90 46.92 11.77
C GLU A 216 26.63 46.64 12.62
N ILE A 217 26.09 45.42 12.52
CA ILE A 217 24.93 44.96 13.29
C ILE A 217 25.43 44.32 14.60
N GLU A 218 24.92 44.80 15.73
CA GLU A 218 25.19 44.22 17.05
C GLU A 218 24.42 42.90 17.23
N THR A 219 23.11 42.93 16.93
CA THR A 219 22.23 41.76 17.06
C THR A 219 21.11 41.78 16.01
N VAL A 220 20.77 40.60 15.52
CA VAL A 220 19.59 40.32 14.69
C VAL A 220 18.55 39.64 15.57
N GLN A 221 17.46 40.32 15.88
CA GLN A 221 16.38 39.77 16.70
C GLN A 221 15.17 39.46 15.82
N LYS A 222 14.78 38.18 15.73
CA LYS A 222 13.46 37.79 15.22
C LYS A 222 12.41 38.13 16.27
N GLU A 223 11.42 38.93 15.91
CA GLU A 223 10.33 39.31 16.80
C GLU A 223 9.36 38.15 17.04
N THR A 224 8.65 38.19 18.17
CA THR A 224 7.58 37.22 18.44
C THR A 224 6.34 37.58 17.64
N ILE A 225 6.19 36.95 16.48
CA ILE A 225 5.13 37.25 15.52
C ILE A 225 3.79 36.68 16.00
N HIS A 226 2.74 37.53 16.03
CA HIS A 226 1.39 37.06 16.33
C HIS A 226 0.92 36.05 15.27
N PRO A 227 0.28 34.91 15.65
CA PRO A 227 -0.04 33.82 14.71
C PRO A 227 -0.88 34.24 13.49
N ARG A 228 -1.62 35.33 13.58
CA ARG A 228 -2.49 35.85 12.50
C ARG A 228 -1.90 37.03 11.71
N LYS A 229 -0.69 37.51 12.07
CA LYS A 229 -0.09 38.71 11.48
C LYS A 229 0.10 38.57 9.97
N SER A 230 0.57 37.40 9.52
CA SER A 230 0.88 37.13 8.11
C SER A 230 -0.28 37.38 7.15
N TYR A 231 -1.54 37.26 7.60
CA TYR A 231 -2.74 37.53 6.80
C TYR A 231 -3.61 38.66 7.39
N LYS A 232 -3.04 39.51 8.25
CA LYS A 232 -3.72 40.72 8.74
C LYS A 232 -3.41 41.86 7.77
N MET A 233 -4.38 42.25 6.95
CA MET A 233 -4.16 43.20 5.83
C MET A 233 -4.42 44.67 6.18
N ASN A 234 -4.85 44.95 7.41
CA ASN A 234 -5.22 46.29 7.88
C ASN A 234 -4.20 46.92 8.82
N SER A 235 -3.37 46.14 9.51
CA SER A 235 -2.30 46.64 10.38
C SER A 235 -1.19 45.60 10.49
N SER A 236 0.02 46.05 10.86
CA SER A 236 1.19 45.17 10.94
C SER A 236 2.09 45.48 12.14
N CYS A 237 3.16 44.70 12.29
CA CYS A 237 4.26 44.87 13.24
C CYS A 237 5.57 44.42 12.60
N ALA A 238 6.71 44.80 13.19
CA ALA A 238 8.02 44.32 12.75
C ALA A 238 8.13 42.78 12.88
N ASP A 239 8.81 42.15 11.93
CA ASP A 239 9.16 40.73 11.98
C ASP A 239 10.61 40.52 12.44
N ILE A 240 11.51 41.43 12.04
CA ILE A 240 12.94 41.42 12.39
C ILE A 240 13.32 42.81 12.90
N LEU A 241 14.10 42.85 13.97
CA LEU A 241 14.69 44.05 14.53
C LEU A 241 16.22 43.92 14.49
N LEU A 242 16.89 44.92 13.92
CA LEU A 242 18.34 45.05 13.88
C LEU A 242 18.77 46.14 14.86
N LEU A 243 19.76 45.84 15.69
CA LEU A 243 20.41 46.80 16.57
C LEU A 243 21.79 47.16 16.01
N ALA A 244 22.08 48.45 15.89
CA ALA A 244 23.38 48.92 15.37
C ALA A 244 24.46 48.84 16.45
N ALA A 245 25.67 48.42 16.09
CA ALA A 245 26.82 48.46 17.00
C ALA A 245 27.19 49.89 17.43
N TYR A 246 26.92 50.88 16.56
CA TYR A 246 27.09 52.30 16.89
C TYR A 246 25.89 53.12 16.40
N LYS A 247 25.89 53.52 15.12
CA LYS A 247 24.83 54.32 14.47
C LYS A 247 24.88 54.14 12.96
N TRP A 248 23.73 53.89 12.35
CA TRP A 248 23.60 53.92 10.88
C TRP A 248 23.12 55.27 10.39
N GLN A 249 23.72 55.78 9.31
CA GLN A 249 23.16 56.89 8.53
C GLN A 249 22.05 56.37 7.62
N ILE A 250 20.90 57.04 7.63
CA ILE A 250 19.69 56.54 6.99
C ILE A 250 19.30 57.40 5.78
N SER A 251 18.84 56.73 4.73
CA SER A 251 18.28 57.37 3.55
C SER A 251 16.80 57.75 3.72
N LYS A 252 16.30 58.59 2.80
CA LYS A 252 14.86 58.73 2.61
C LYS A 252 14.26 57.40 2.15
N PRO A 253 12.97 57.14 2.44
CA PRO A 253 12.32 55.93 1.95
C PRO A 253 12.36 55.86 0.42
N SER A 254 12.90 54.78 -0.12
CA SER A 254 13.02 54.54 -1.56
C SER A 254 12.72 53.08 -1.91
N LEU A 255 12.49 52.80 -3.19
CA LEU A 255 12.28 51.44 -3.68
C LEU A 255 13.58 50.62 -3.69
N LEU A 256 13.47 49.31 -3.58
CA LEU A 256 14.60 48.36 -3.65
C LEU A 256 15.40 48.49 -4.96
N THR A 257 14.75 48.87 -6.05
CA THR A 257 15.30 48.96 -7.42
C THR A 257 15.93 50.31 -7.74
N GLU A 258 15.73 51.34 -6.89
CA GLU A 258 16.32 52.67 -7.11
C GLU A 258 17.82 52.68 -6.79
N ALA A 259 18.64 53.24 -7.68
CA ALA A 259 20.10 53.14 -7.59
C ALA A 259 20.80 54.25 -6.80
N SER A 260 20.13 55.38 -6.55
CA SER A 260 20.73 56.57 -5.93
C SER A 260 20.06 56.90 -4.60
N ASP A 261 20.65 56.45 -3.49
CA ASP A 261 20.23 56.83 -2.13
C ASP A 261 21.21 57.86 -1.54
N THR A 262 20.67 58.94 -0.98
CA THR A 262 21.43 59.89 -0.14
C THR A 262 21.18 59.57 1.33
N PHE A 263 22.23 59.45 2.12
CA PHE A 263 22.17 59.08 3.55
C PHE A 263 22.27 60.31 4.46
N ASP A 264 21.37 61.27 4.24
CA ASP A 264 21.40 62.61 4.86
C ASP A 264 20.21 62.89 5.81
N VAL A 265 19.31 61.91 6.01
CA VAL A 265 18.05 62.11 6.77
C VAL A 265 18.26 62.10 8.28
N GLY A 266 19.30 61.43 8.76
CA GLY A 266 19.61 61.30 10.18
C GLY A 266 20.28 59.97 10.50
N SER A 267 20.47 59.71 11.81
CA SER A 267 21.06 58.46 12.29
C SER A 267 20.09 57.66 13.15
N THR A 268 20.19 56.33 13.10
CA THR A 268 19.38 55.41 13.91
C THR A 268 20.23 54.30 14.54
N ASN A 269 19.74 53.74 15.64
CA ASN A 269 20.33 52.58 16.31
C ASN A 269 19.43 51.33 16.19
N LYS A 270 18.21 51.49 15.68
CA LYS A 270 17.20 50.43 15.57
C LYS A 270 16.60 50.45 14.17
N TYR A 271 16.61 49.31 13.50
CA TYR A 271 16.07 49.18 12.14
C TYR A 271 15.18 47.93 12.04
N TRP A 272 13.94 48.10 11.57
CA TRP A 272 13.00 46.98 11.46
C TRP A 272 12.78 46.52 10.02
N ILE A 273 12.43 45.24 9.87
CA ILE A 273 11.97 44.64 8.61
C ILE A 273 10.58 44.03 8.83
N ASP A 274 9.65 44.36 7.93
CA ASP A 274 8.30 43.81 7.89
C ASP A 274 8.07 43.08 6.57
N VAL A 275 7.78 41.78 6.61
CA VAL A 275 7.45 40.97 5.45
C VAL A 275 5.92 40.87 5.30
N GLN A 276 5.43 41.31 4.15
CA GLN A 276 4.03 41.31 3.76
C GLN A 276 3.80 40.36 2.60
N LEU A 277 2.90 39.39 2.79
CA LEU A 277 2.43 38.52 1.71
C LEU A 277 1.16 39.11 1.09
N ARG A 278 0.99 38.92 -0.22
CA ARG A 278 -0.26 39.21 -0.91
C ARG A 278 -0.56 38.19 -1.99
N TRP A 279 -1.82 38.21 -2.43
CA TRP A 279 -2.29 37.45 -3.58
C TRP A 279 -2.93 38.43 -4.57
N GLY A 280 -2.17 38.86 -5.57
CA GLY A 280 -2.63 39.84 -6.56
C GLY A 280 -3.69 39.28 -7.52
N ASP A 281 -4.40 40.19 -8.17
CA ASP A 281 -5.30 39.91 -9.30
C ASP A 281 -4.81 40.64 -10.56
N PHE A 282 -5.52 40.51 -11.68
CA PHE A 282 -5.12 41.17 -12.93
C PHE A 282 -5.09 42.70 -12.83
N ASP A 283 -6.01 43.30 -12.06
CA ASP A 283 -6.12 44.75 -11.95
C ASP A 283 -5.03 45.35 -11.02
N SER A 284 -4.55 44.58 -10.03
CA SER A 284 -3.65 45.04 -8.98
C SER A 284 -2.56 44.01 -8.62
N HIS A 285 -1.60 43.81 -9.53
CA HIS A 285 -0.42 42.94 -9.33
C HIS A 285 0.94 43.69 -9.27
N ASP A 286 0.95 45.02 -9.40
CA ASP A 286 2.15 45.84 -9.18
C ASP A 286 2.56 45.80 -7.70
N VAL A 287 3.73 45.21 -7.41
CA VAL A 287 4.24 45.02 -6.05
C VAL A 287 4.99 46.22 -5.49
N GLU A 288 5.56 47.06 -6.34
CA GLU A 288 6.28 48.26 -5.91
C GLU A 288 5.29 49.29 -5.37
N ARG A 289 4.20 49.51 -6.11
CA ARG A 289 3.13 50.41 -5.68
C ARG A 289 2.47 49.92 -4.39
N TYR A 290 2.27 48.61 -4.25
CA TYR A 290 1.71 48.01 -3.04
C TYR A 290 2.63 48.19 -1.83
N ALA A 291 3.93 47.89 -1.97
CA ALA A 291 4.91 48.04 -0.89
C ALA A 291 4.97 49.48 -0.37
N ARG A 292 5.03 50.45 -1.29
CA ARG A 292 5.03 51.88 -0.95
C ARG A 292 3.75 52.30 -0.24
N ALA A 293 2.58 51.93 -0.77
CA ALA A 293 1.30 52.28 -0.17
C ALA A 293 1.20 51.73 1.26
N LYS A 294 1.50 50.44 1.46
CA LYS A 294 1.43 49.81 2.77
C LYS A 294 2.45 50.33 3.76
N PHE A 295 3.67 50.64 3.32
CA PHE A 295 4.67 51.25 4.19
C PHE A 295 4.19 52.61 4.72
N LEU A 296 3.68 53.47 3.83
CA LEU A 296 3.18 54.79 4.22
C LEU A 296 1.93 54.67 5.11
N ASP A 297 1.00 53.78 4.75
CA ASP A 297 -0.21 53.53 5.56
C ASP A 297 0.17 53.06 6.97
N TYR A 298 1.03 52.04 7.10
CA TYR A 298 1.36 51.44 8.40
C TYR A 298 2.30 52.30 9.26
N THR A 299 3.15 53.14 8.65
CA THR A 299 4.03 54.03 9.43
C THR A 299 3.36 55.32 9.87
N THR A 300 2.25 55.71 9.22
CA THR A 300 1.46 56.89 9.62
C THR A 300 0.24 56.55 10.47
N ASP A 301 -0.27 55.31 10.39
CA ASP A 301 -1.41 54.84 11.19
C ASP A 301 -1.01 54.48 12.63
N ASN A 302 -1.84 54.88 13.60
CA ASN A 302 -1.60 54.64 15.03
C ASN A 302 -1.94 53.19 15.45
N MET A 303 -2.57 52.38 14.60
CA MET A 303 -2.84 50.96 14.92
C MET A 303 -1.63 50.04 14.72
N SER A 304 -0.68 50.43 13.88
CA SER A 304 0.54 49.65 13.62
C SER A 304 1.67 50.22 14.49
N ILE A 305 2.39 49.36 15.19
CA ILE A 305 3.44 49.77 16.12
C ILE A 305 4.75 49.17 15.64
N TYR A 306 5.71 50.05 15.32
CA TYR A 306 7.07 49.68 14.97
C TYR A 306 8.07 50.15 16.04
N PRO A 307 9.16 49.41 16.30
CA PRO A 307 10.13 49.75 17.36
C PRO A 307 10.94 51.03 17.11
N SER A 308 10.97 51.52 15.87
CA SER A 308 11.66 52.75 15.46
C SER A 308 10.98 53.34 14.21
N PRO A 309 11.21 54.62 13.88
CA PRO A 309 10.66 55.23 12.66
C PRO A 309 11.38 54.79 11.38
N THR A 310 12.50 54.07 11.50
CA THR A 310 13.36 53.66 10.37
C THR A 310 13.29 52.16 10.14
N GLY A 311 12.89 51.75 8.95
CA GLY A 311 12.84 50.35 8.56
C GLY A 311 12.40 50.14 7.12
N THR A 312 12.19 48.90 6.72
CA THR A 312 11.75 48.54 5.37
C THR A 312 10.63 47.50 5.37
N LEU A 313 9.70 47.66 4.43
CA LEU A 313 8.62 46.72 4.20
C LEU A 313 8.87 45.96 2.90
N ILE A 314 9.00 44.64 3.01
CA ILE A 314 9.19 43.71 1.89
C ILE A 314 7.83 43.14 1.52
N SER A 315 7.37 43.35 0.29
CA SER A 315 6.11 42.80 -0.24
C SER A 315 6.35 41.67 -1.22
N ILE A 316 5.60 40.58 -1.07
CA ILE A 316 5.65 39.38 -1.90
C ILE A 316 4.27 39.09 -2.48
N ASP A 317 4.16 39.09 -3.81
CA ASP A 317 2.98 38.61 -4.52
C ASP A 317 3.11 37.12 -4.83
N LEU A 318 2.33 36.31 -4.14
CA LEU A 318 2.30 34.85 -4.28
C LEU A 318 1.59 34.38 -5.55
N ALA A 319 0.70 35.19 -6.13
CA ALA A 319 -0.03 34.83 -7.35
C ALA A 319 0.84 35.03 -8.60
N TYR A 320 1.73 36.04 -8.56
CA TYR A 320 2.58 36.42 -9.69
C TYR A 320 4.08 36.12 -9.46
N ASN A 321 4.47 35.58 -8.30
CA ASN A 321 5.86 35.38 -7.90
C ASN A 321 6.71 36.66 -8.08
N LEU A 322 6.19 37.81 -7.64
CA LEU A 322 6.90 39.09 -7.66
C LEU A 322 7.26 39.51 -6.23
N PHE A 323 8.37 40.23 -6.06
CA PHE A 323 8.68 40.91 -4.81
C PHE A 323 9.20 42.31 -5.07
N SER A 324 9.02 43.17 -4.08
CA SER A 324 9.72 44.46 -3.98
C SER A 324 9.80 44.86 -2.51
N ALA A 325 10.55 45.90 -2.21
CA ALA A 325 10.61 46.49 -0.90
C ALA A 325 10.62 48.02 -0.99
N PHE A 326 10.03 48.66 0.01
CA PHE A 326 10.02 50.10 0.16
C PHE A 326 10.27 50.48 1.61
N GLY A 327 11.17 51.43 1.81
CA GLY A 327 11.50 51.91 3.14
C GLY A 327 12.84 52.62 3.19
N ASN A 328 13.31 52.88 4.39
CA ASN A 328 14.61 53.49 4.65
C ASN A 328 15.73 52.50 4.37
N TRP A 329 16.91 52.99 4.00
CA TRP A 329 18.10 52.16 3.79
C TRP A 329 19.28 52.72 4.58
N PHE A 330 20.10 51.83 5.12
CA PHE A 330 21.45 52.16 5.58
C PHE A 330 22.49 51.56 4.62
N PRO A 331 23.75 52.03 4.63
CA PRO A 331 24.77 51.55 3.70
C PRO A 331 24.90 50.02 3.73
N GLY A 332 24.90 49.38 2.55
CA GLY A 332 25.07 47.93 2.39
C GLY A 332 23.81 47.06 2.51
N VAL A 333 22.77 47.48 3.25
CA VAL A 333 21.60 46.62 3.47
C VAL A 333 20.73 46.41 2.21
N LYS A 334 20.63 47.43 1.37
CA LYS A 334 19.83 47.40 0.14
C LYS A 334 20.33 46.35 -0.88
N PRO A 335 21.62 46.33 -1.27
CA PRO A 335 22.13 45.28 -2.16
C PRO A 335 22.08 43.89 -1.52
N LEU A 336 22.30 43.77 -0.20
CA LEU A 336 22.16 42.50 0.52
C LEU A 336 20.74 41.95 0.41
N LEU A 337 19.72 42.76 0.76
CA LEU A 337 18.33 42.35 0.70
C LEU A 337 17.88 42.03 -0.74
N HIS A 338 18.40 42.75 -1.74
CA HIS A 338 18.14 42.43 -3.14
C HIS A 338 18.65 41.03 -3.52
N GLN A 339 19.91 40.71 -3.20
CA GLN A 339 20.49 39.39 -3.47
C GLN A 339 19.83 38.28 -2.65
N ALA A 340 19.54 38.55 -1.38
CA ALA A 340 18.88 37.63 -0.47
C ALA A 340 17.50 37.23 -1.02
N MET A 341 16.67 38.21 -1.37
CA MET A 341 15.32 37.97 -1.89
C MET A 341 15.33 37.21 -3.22
N GLN A 342 16.28 37.49 -4.12
CA GLN A 342 16.44 36.71 -5.35
C GLN A 342 16.76 35.23 -5.06
N LYS A 343 17.61 34.96 -4.06
CA LYS A 343 17.98 33.60 -3.66
C LYS A 343 16.82 32.89 -2.95
N ILE A 344 16.13 33.56 -2.02
CA ILE A 344 14.95 33.06 -1.31
C ILE A 344 13.86 32.69 -2.33
N PHE A 345 13.57 33.54 -3.31
CA PHE A 345 12.58 33.22 -4.33
C PHE A 345 12.93 31.98 -5.16
N LYS A 346 14.20 31.66 -5.35
CA LYS A 346 14.60 30.46 -6.09
C LYS A 346 14.58 29.20 -5.23
N ALA A 347 15.04 29.28 -3.98
CA ALA A 347 15.37 28.12 -3.16
C ALA A 347 14.44 27.87 -1.96
N ASN A 348 13.55 28.81 -1.61
CA ASN A 348 12.72 28.68 -0.41
C ASN A 348 11.75 27.49 -0.50
N PRO A 349 11.79 26.54 0.45
CA PRO A 349 10.94 25.34 0.41
C PRO A 349 9.44 25.64 0.49
N ALA A 350 9.02 26.65 1.25
CA ALA A 350 7.61 26.98 1.40
C ALA A 350 7.02 27.56 0.10
N LEU A 351 7.78 28.42 -0.59
CA LEU A 351 7.43 28.91 -1.94
C LEU A 351 7.43 27.78 -2.97
N TYR A 352 8.36 26.82 -2.88
CA TYR A 352 8.36 25.63 -3.72
C TYR A 352 7.08 24.80 -3.55
N VAL A 353 6.68 24.52 -2.30
CA VAL A 353 5.43 23.80 -2.00
C VAL A 353 4.21 24.54 -2.54
N LEU A 354 4.17 25.87 -2.45
CA LEU A 354 3.11 26.68 -3.04
C LEU A 354 3.05 26.48 -4.57
N ARG A 355 4.19 26.60 -5.26
CA ARG A 355 4.29 26.44 -6.72
C ARG A 355 3.86 25.04 -7.16
N GLU A 356 4.32 24.00 -6.47
CA GLU A 356 3.93 22.62 -6.73
C GLU A 356 2.44 22.38 -6.55
N ARG A 357 1.83 22.95 -5.50
CA ARG A 357 0.37 22.85 -5.30
C ARG A 357 -0.41 23.60 -6.39
N ILE A 358 0.09 24.74 -6.85
CA ILE A 358 -0.49 25.46 -7.99
C ILE A 358 -0.38 24.60 -9.26
N ARG A 359 0.80 24.05 -9.57
CA ARG A 359 1.03 23.16 -10.73
C ARG A 359 0.11 21.93 -10.70
N LYS A 360 0.00 21.24 -9.56
CA LYS A 360 -0.91 20.11 -9.34
C LYS A 360 -2.39 20.51 -9.49
N GLY A 361 -2.77 21.68 -8.95
CA GLY A 361 -4.13 22.21 -9.11
C GLY A 361 -4.48 22.56 -10.56
N LEU A 362 -3.48 23.00 -11.34
CA LEU A 362 -3.58 23.29 -12.76
C LEU A 362 -3.38 22.05 -13.65
N GLN A 363 -2.86 20.94 -13.11
CA GLN A 363 -2.45 19.76 -13.88
C GLN A 363 -1.46 20.13 -15.01
N LEU A 364 -0.51 21.00 -14.69
CA LEU A 364 0.56 21.44 -15.59
C LEU A 364 1.86 20.72 -15.23
N TYR A 365 2.49 20.14 -16.24
CA TYR A 365 3.75 19.41 -16.10
C TYR A 365 4.78 19.99 -17.08
N SER A 366 6.04 20.01 -16.64
CA SER A 366 7.20 20.30 -17.49
C SER A 366 7.93 19.01 -17.83
N SER A 367 8.65 19.03 -18.96
CA SER A 367 9.55 17.95 -19.37
C SER A 367 10.94 18.01 -18.69
N GLU A 368 11.13 18.88 -17.70
CA GLU A 368 12.42 19.07 -17.02
C GLU A 368 12.72 17.97 -15.99
N PRO A 369 14.00 17.64 -15.75
CA PRO A 369 14.39 16.53 -14.87
C PRO A 369 14.17 16.87 -13.39
N THR A 370 13.20 16.22 -12.76
CA THR A 370 13.12 16.11 -11.29
C THR A 370 14.23 15.20 -10.77
N GLU A 371 14.61 15.33 -9.48
CA GLU A 371 15.52 14.36 -8.86
C GLU A 371 15.03 12.92 -9.09
N PRO A 372 15.92 11.99 -9.49
CA PRO A 372 15.53 10.63 -9.79
C PRO A 372 15.09 9.92 -8.51
N TYR A 373 13.98 9.19 -8.60
CA TYR A 373 13.49 8.33 -7.53
C TYR A 373 14.48 7.20 -7.23
N LEU A 374 14.34 6.58 -6.05
CA LEU A 374 15.07 5.35 -5.76
C LEU A 374 14.61 4.24 -6.70
N SER A 375 15.56 3.67 -7.42
CA SER A 375 15.42 2.62 -8.43
C SER A 375 16.51 1.57 -8.26
N SER A 376 16.48 0.50 -9.05
CA SER A 376 17.53 -0.53 -9.03
C SER A 376 18.89 -0.01 -9.51
N GLN A 377 18.93 1.13 -10.22
CA GLN A 377 20.17 1.71 -10.77
C GLN A 377 20.94 2.53 -9.73
N ASN A 378 20.24 3.29 -8.88
CA ASN A 378 20.84 4.13 -7.83
C ASN A 378 20.72 3.53 -6.42
N TYR A 379 20.37 2.25 -6.31
CA TYR A 379 20.21 1.52 -5.05
C TYR A 379 21.45 1.58 -4.14
N GLY A 380 22.65 1.71 -4.71
CA GLY A 380 23.90 1.83 -3.95
C GLY A 380 24.02 3.12 -3.11
N GLU A 381 23.29 4.19 -3.45
CA GLU A 381 23.32 5.47 -2.73
C GLU A 381 22.89 5.33 -1.25
N LEU A 382 22.07 4.30 -0.95
CA LEU A 382 21.54 3.99 0.38
C LEU A 382 22.63 3.73 1.43
N PHE A 383 23.82 3.33 1.00
CA PHE A 383 24.91 2.89 1.89
C PHE A 383 26.05 3.91 1.96
N SER A 384 25.78 5.15 1.56
CA SER A 384 26.73 6.25 1.70
C SER A 384 26.92 6.66 3.17
N ASN A 385 27.85 7.59 3.41
CA ASN A 385 28.06 8.17 4.74
C ASN A 385 26.91 9.08 5.20
N GLN A 386 25.95 9.40 4.32
CA GLN A 386 24.76 10.15 4.70
C GLN A 386 23.80 9.30 5.54
N ILE A 387 23.12 9.94 6.50
CA ILE A 387 22.03 9.30 7.25
C ILE A 387 20.79 9.34 6.38
N ILE A 388 20.31 8.17 5.98
CA ILE A 388 19.15 8.00 5.10
C ILE A 388 18.08 7.23 5.87
N TRP A 389 16.84 7.69 5.82
CA TRP A 389 15.70 6.98 6.41
C TRP A 389 14.68 6.56 5.37
N PHE A 390 14.19 5.32 5.48
CA PHE A 390 12.96 4.89 4.85
C PHE A 390 11.77 5.20 5.75
N VAL A 391 10.70 5.73 5.18
CA VAL A 391 9.41 5.92 5.88
C VAL A 391 8.33 5.12 5.14
N ASP A 392 7.74 4.14 5.83
CA ASP A 392 6.61 3.36 5.33
C ASP A 392 5.33 3.65 6.14
N ASP A 393 4.29 4.12 5.44
CA ASP A 393 2.98 4.46 6.01
C ASP A 393 1.93 3.34 5.85
N THR A 394 2.32 2.19 5.26
CA THR A 394 1.39 1.13 4.86
C THR A 394 0.55 0.59 6.04
N ASN A 395 1.17 0.44 7.21
CA ASN A 395 0.54 -0.13 8.41
C ASN A 395 0.11 0.90 9.46
N VAL A 396 0.03 2.18 9.09
CA VAL A 396 -0.37 3.26 10.02
C VAL A 396 -1.86 3.21 10.31
N TYR A 397 -2.69 3.10 9.27
CA TYR A 397 -4.14 2.99 9.41
C TYR A 397 -4.62 1.62 8.97
N ARG A 398 -4.93 0.77 9.95
CA ARG A 398 -5.36 -0.62 9.76
C ARG A 398 -6.79 -0.79 10.23
N VAL A 399 -7.55 -1.64 9.54
CA VAL A 399 -8.96 -1.89 9.84
C VAL A 399 -9.27 -3.38 9.84
N THR A 400 -10.16 -3.81 10.74
CA THR A 400 -10.86 -5.09 10.66
C THR A 400 -12.23 -4.87 10.03
N ILE A 401 -12.57 -5.71 9.05
CA ILE A 401 -13.83 -5.62 8.33
C ILE A 401 -14.82 -6.56 9.01
N HIS A 402 -15.98 -6.03 9.39
CA HIS A 402 -17.10 -6.77 9.96
C HIS A 402 -18.32 -6.59 9.07
N LYS A 403 -18.92 -7.70 8.63
CA LYS A 403 -20.20 -7.68 7.91
C LYS A 403 -21.31 -7.48 8.95
N THR A 404 -22.10 -6.44 8.78
CA THR A 404 -23.31 -6.16 9.56
C THR A 404 -24.41 -7.14 9.18
N PHE A 405 -25.45 -7.23 10.02
CA PHE A 405 -26.60 -8.09 9.80
C PHE A 405 -27.31 -7.81 8.46
N GLU A 406 -27.36 -6.55 8.05
CA GLU A 406 -27.94 -6.08 6.77
C GLU A 406 -27.07 -6.42 5.55
N GLY A 407 -25.91 -7.05 5.75
CA GLY A 407 -24.94 -7.39 4.71
C GLY A 407 -23.94 -6.28 4.39
N ASN A 408 -24.03 -5.10 5.02
CA ASN A 408 -23.09 -4.01 4.82
C ASN A 408 -21.73 -4.29 5.48
N LEU A 409 -20.62 -4.00 4.78
CA LEU A 409 -19.28 -4.12 5.33
C LEU A 409 -18.94 -2.86 6.14
N THR A 410 -18.71 -3.01 7.44
CA THR A 410 -18.25 -1.94 8.33
C THR A 410 -16.80 -2.16 8.75
N THR A 411 -16.04 -1.09 8.92
CA THR A 411 -14.61 -1.14 9.27
C THR A 411 -14.40 -0.62 10.68
N LYS A 412 -13.71 -1.39 11.53
CA LYS A 412 -13.22 -0.94 12.84
C LYS A 412 -11.72 -0.72 12.78
N PRO A 413 -11.19 0.45 13.22
CA PRO A 413 -9.76 0.67 13.25
C PRO A 413 -9.09 -0.17 14.33
N ILE A 414 -7.86 -0.64 14.06
CA ILE A 414 -6.98 -1.30 15.03
C ILE A 414 -5.67 -0.52 15.14
N ASN A 415 -4.84 -0.86 16.13
CA ASN A 415 -3.53 -0.25 16.30
C ASN A 415 -2.66 -0.43 15.04
N GLY A 416 -2.01 0.66 14.65
CA GLY A 416 -1.06 0.70 13.55
C GLY A 416 0.33 1.09 14.01
N ALA A 417 1.26 1.15 13.08
CA ALA A 417 2.61 1.63 13.34
C ALA A 417 3.19 2.37 12.14
N ILE A 418 3.97 3.41 12.41
CA ILE A 418 4.87 4.04 11.43
C ILE A 418 6.20 3.30 11.51
N PHE A 419 6.72 2.94 10.35
CA PHE A 419 8.00 2.25 10.22
C PHE A 419 9.03 3.23 9.65
N ILE A 420 10.01 3.63 10.47
CA ILE A 420 11.11 4.52 10.07
C ILE A 420 12.42 3.75 10.22
N PHE A 421 13.15 3.54 9.12
CA PHE A 421 14.26 2.59 9.09
C PHE A 421 15.52 3.16 8.45
N ASN A 422 16.66 2.98 9.10
CA ASN A 422 17.97 3.33 8.56
C ASN A 422 18.62 2.09 7.91
N PRO A 423 18.77 2.06 6.57
CA PRO A 423 19.29 0.89 5.86
C PRO A 423 20.77 0.63 6.10
N ARG A 424 21.54 1.63 6.56
CA ARG A 424 22.96 1.46 6.85
C ARG A 424 23.19 0.82 8.21
N SER A 425 22.52 1.32 9.26
CA SER A 425 22.72 0.84 10.63
C SER A 425 21.79 -0.31 11.03
N GLY A 426 20.68 -0.51 10.33
CA GLY A 426 19.63 -1.45 10.74
C GLY A 426 18.67 -0.90 11.79
N GLN A 427 18.87 0.35 12.23
CA GLN A 427 18.04 0.96 13.26
C GLN A 427 16.61 1.21 12.76
N LEU A 428 15.63 0.71 13.52
CA LEU A 428 14.21 0.87 13.30
C LEU A 428 13.60 1.70 14.43
N PHE A 429 13.02 2.84 14.07
CA PHE A 429 12.10 3.59 14.92
C PHE A 429 10.67 3.17 14.58
N LEU A 430 10.06 2.38 15.46
CA LEU A 430 8.70 1.88 15.32
C LEU A 430 7.77 2.71 16.19
N LYS A 431 7.05 3.67 15.60
CA LYS A 431 6.06 4.50 16.32
C LYS A 431 4.70 3.82 16.28
N ILE A 432 4.19 3.41 17.42
CA ILE A 432 2.85 2.83 17.54
C ILE A 432 1.81 3.95 17.50
N ILE A 433 0.80 3.76 16.66
CA ILE A 433 -0.36 4.64 16.52
C ILE A 433 -1.58 3.92 17.10
N HIS A 434 -1.98 4.35 18.29
CA HIS A 434 -3.12 3.78 19.01
C HIS A 434 -4.47 4.21 18.38
N THR A 435 -5.50 3.37 18.55
CA THR A 435 -6.85 3.63 18.00
C THR A 435 -7.48 4.95 18.45
N SER A 436 -7.07 5.50 19.60
CA SER A 436 -7.55 6.79 20.10
C SER A 436 -7.27 7.96 19.16
N VAL A 437 -6.22 7.88 18.33
CA VAL A 437 -5.88 8.90 17.33
C VAL A 437 -6.97 9.04 16.26
N TRP A 438 -7.72 7.96 16.00
CA TRP A 438 -8.79 7.93 15.00
C TRP A 438 -10.15 8.34 15.55
N ALA A 439 -10.29 8.47 16.88
CA ALA A 439 -11.56 8.74 17.52
C ALA A 439 -12.11 10.12 17.14
N GLY A 440 -13.38 10.18 16.74
CA GLY A 440 -14.04 11.43 16.33
C GLY A 440 -13.60 12.00 14.98
N GLN A 441 -12.67 11.36 14.28
CA GLN A 441 -12.13 11.84 13.01
C GLN A 441 -12.80 11.20 11.79
N LYS A 442 -12.82 11.91 10.66
CA LYS A 442 -13.31 11.42 9.36
C LYS A 442 -12.18 11.49 8.32
N ARG A 443 -12.32 10.75 7.21
CA ARG A 443 -11.31 10.65 6.13
C ARG A 443 -9.94 10.15 6.63
N LEU A 444 -9.99 9.07 7.40
CA LEU A 444 -8.85 8.50 8.11
C LEU A 444 -7.66 8.13 7.21
N GLY A 445 -7.89 7.73 5.96
CA GLY A 445 -6.81 7.46 5.01
C GLY A 445 -5.97 8.69 4.62
N GLN A 446 -6.54 9.90 4.66
CA GLN A 446 -5.76 11.12 4.52
C GLN A 446 -5.08 11.48 5.85
N LEU A 447 -5.83 11.42 6.95
CA LEU A 447 -5.31 11.73 8.28
C LEU A 447 -4.08 10.87 8.63
N ALA A 448 -4.08 9.59 8.26
CA ALA A 448 -2.95 8.69 8.48
C ALA A 448 -1.64 9.27 7.94
N LYS A 449 -1.63 9.75 6.69
CA LYS A 449 -0.45 10.31 6.03
C LYS A 449 0.06 11.58 6.70
N TRP A 450 -0.87 12.46 7.07
CA TRP A 450 -0.53 13.70 7.79
C TRP A 450 0.01 13.42 9.18
N LYS A 451 -0.61 12.48 9.90
CA LYS A 451 -0.13 12.07 11.21
C LYS A 451 1.24 11.40 11.12
N THR A 452 1.48 10.60 10.08
CA THR A 452 2.82 10.03 9.81
C THR A 452 3.86 11.12 9.62
N ALA A 453 3.59 12.12 8.77
CA ALA A 453 4.53 13.22 8.54
C ALA A 453 4.78 14.06 9.80
N GLU A 454 3.75 14.29 10.60
CA GLU A 454 3.85 14.98 11.90
C GLU A 454 4.78 14.24 12.86
N GLU A 455 4.58 12.93 13.04
CA GLU A 455 5.40 12.11 13.95
C GLU A 455 6.84 11.96 13.43
N VAL A 456 7.05 11.87 12.11
CA VAL A 456 8.39 11.86 11.50
C VAL A 456 9.10 13.20 11.78
N ALA A 457 8.43 14.33 11.58
CA ALA A 457 9.00 15.64 11.88
C ALA A 457 9.30 15.82 13.38
N ALA A 458 8.42 15.32 14.24
CA ALA A 458 8.63 15.33 15.69
C ALA A 458 9.85 14.50 16.10
N LEU A 459 10.05 13.33 15.48
CA LEU A 459 11.23 12.50 15.71
C LEU A 459 12.52 13.22 15.29
N ILE A 460 12.53 13.87 14.11
CA ILE A 460 13.70 14.63 13.64
C ILE A 460 14.03 15.78 14.61
N ARG A 461 13.01 16.50 15.11
CA ARG A 461 13.20 17.55 16.13
C ARG A 461 13.76 17.03 17.45
N SER A 462 13.51 15.77 17.79
CA SER A 462 14.04 15.16 19.02
C SER A 462 15.49 14.72 18.93
N LEU A 463 16.05 14.64 17.72
CA LEU A 463 17.42 14.21 17.49
C LEU A 463 18.39 15.40 17.40
N PRO A 464 19.64 15.24 17.89
CA PRO A 464 20.74 16.18 17.62
C PRO A 464 20.99 16.34 16.12
N ILE A 465 21.52 17.49 15.70
CA ILE A 465 21.71 17.85 14.29
C ILE A 465 22.63 16.85 13.57
N GLU A 466 23.57 16.23 14.28
CA GLU A 466 24.51 15.22 13.79
C GLU A 466 23.81 13.89 13.42
N GLU A 467 22.71 13.56 14.10
CA GLU A 467 21.94 12.34 13.89
C GLU A 467 20.74 12.54 12.95
N GLN A 468 20.45 13.78 12.56
CA GLN A 468 19.35 14.08 11.65
C GLN A 468 19.61 13.50 10.25
N PRO A 469 18.59 12.93 9.60
CA PRO A 469 18.73 12.38 8.27
C PRO A 469 19.03 13.50 7.26
N LYS A 470 19.92 13.23 6.31
CA LYS A 470 20.12 14.11 5.14
C LYS A 470 19.11 13.79 4.03
N GLN A 471 18.58 12.56 4.03
CA GLN A 471 17.62 12.12 3.04
C GLN A 471 16.54 11.23 3.67
N ILE A 472 15.29 11.47 3.26
CA ILE A 472 14.13 10.64 3.61
C ILE A 472 13.54 10.07 2.34
N ILE A 473 13.45 8.75 2.28
CA ILE A 473 12.87 8.00 1.17
C ILE A 473 11.52 7.46 1.57
N VAL A 474 10.48 7.85 0.85
CA VAL A 474 9.11 7.34 1.09
C VAL A 474 8.80 6.15 0.20
N THR A 475 8.19 5.12 0.77
CA THR A 475 7.73 3.94 0.00
C THR A 475 6.52 4.26 -0.88
N ARG A 476 5.71 5.26 -0.49
CA ARG A 476 4.45 5.59 -1.17
C ARG A 476 4.40 7.07 -1.51
N LYS A 477 4.15 7.38 -2.79
CA LYS A 477 4.11 8.77 -3.34
C LYS A 477 3.16 9.70 -2.58
N GLY A 478 2.11 9.16 -1.96
CA GLY A 478 1.17 9.94 -1.14
C GLY A 478 1.76 10.58 0.11
N MET A 479 2.96 10.18 0.53
CA MET A 479 3.68 10.72 1.69
C MET A 479 4.60 11.91 1.35
N LEU A 480 4.88 12.17 0.07
CA LEU A 480 5.73 13.29 -0.35
C LEU A 480 5.13 14.62 0.10
N ASP A 481 3.90 14.95 -0.33
CA ASP A 481 3.30 16.25 0.01
C ASP A 481 3.20 16.50 1.53
N PRO A 482 2.76 15.55 2.38
CA PRO A 482 2.71 15.79 3.82
C PRO A 482 4.10 16.03 4.44
N LEU A 483 5.12 15.27 4.03
CA LEU A 483 6.48 15.44 4.56
C LEU A 483 7.10 16.76 4.11
N GLU A 484 6.96 17.15 2.84
CA GLU A 484 7.45 18.46 2.36
C GLU A 484 6.88 19.63 3.18
N VAL A 485 5.63 19.51 3.62
CA VAL A 485 4.95 20.54 4.40
C VAL A 485 5.36 20.55 5.87
N HIS A 486 5.62 19.38 6.45
CA HIS A 486 6.00 19.25 7.86
C HIS A 486 7.51 19.44 8.09
N LEU A 487 8.33 19.29 7.04
CA LEU A 487 9.78 19.44 7.09
C LEU A 487 10.28 20.79 6.53
N LEU A 488 9.41 21.80 6.40
CA LEU A 488 9.82 23.15 5.99
C LEU A 488 10.86 23.77 6.93
N ASP A 489 10.83 23.40 8.21
CA ASP A 489 11.82 23.82 9.21
C ASP A 489 13.21 23.16 8.99
N PHE A 490 13.29 22.17 8.10
CA PHE A 490 14.47 21.37 7.81
C PHE A 490 14.84 21.41 6.32
N PRO A 491 15.28 22.57 5.78
CA PRO A 491 15.52 22.76 4.34
C PRO A 491 16.63 21.86 3.77
N ASN A 492 17.51 21.33 4.63
CA ASN A 492 18.65 20.50 4.23
C ASN A 492 18.31 19.01 4.06
N ILE A 493 17.06 18.60 4.34
CA ILE A 493 16.63 17.21 4.25
C ILE A 493 15.97 16.97 2.89
N VAL A 494 16.57 16.11 2.08
CA VAL A 494 16.04 15.73 0.76
C VAL A 494 14.93 14.70 0.91
N ILE A 495 13.76 14.95 0.33
CA ILE A 495 12.62 14.02 0.35
C ILE A 495 12.50 13.36 -1.03
N LYS A 496 12.73 12.05 -1.11
CA LYS A 496 12.75 11.28 -2.36
C LYS A 496 11.67 10.19 -2.38
N GLY A 497 11.08 9.96 -3.54
CA GLY A 497 10.19 8.81 -3.78
C GLY A 497 10.95 7.54 -4.12
N SER A 498 10.34 6.37 -3.91
CA SER A 498 10.84 5.07 -4.37
C SER A 498 9.96 4.53 -5.49
N ASP A 499 10.58 4.08 -6.59
CA ASP A 499 9.91 3.25 -7.61
C ASP A 499 9.96 1.75 -7.23
N LEU A 500 10.84 1.38 -6.29
CA LEU A 500 10.89 0.03 -5.71
C LEU A 500 9.78 -0.16 -4.68
N GLN A 501 9.00 -1.23 -4.80
CA GLN A 501 7.99 -1.61 -3.82
C GLN A 501 8.59 -2.49 -2.71
N LEU A 502 9.29 -1.88 -1.75
CA LEU A 502 9.93 -2.60 -0.65
C LEU A 502 8.91 -3.24 0.31
N PRO A 503 9.17 -4.43 0.89
CA PRO A 503 8.19 -5.22 1.62
C PRO A 503 8.15 -4.88 3.12
N PHE A 504 8.41 -3.64 3.53
CA PHE A 504 8.47 -3.26 4.95
C PHE A 504 7.16 -3.53 5.70
N GLN A 505 6.02 -3.51 5.00
CA GLN A 505 4.73 -3.91 5.56
C GLN A 505 4.69 -5.34 6.13
N ALA A 506 5.56 -6.24 5.66
CA ALA A 506 5.66 -7.61 6.16
C ALA A 506 6.31 -7.71 7.53
N SER A 507 6.98 -6.65 8.02
CA SER A 507 7.55 -6.62 9.36
C SER A 507 6.51 -6.87 10.46
N LEU A 508 5.28 -6.38 10.30
CA LEU A 508 4.20 -6.63 11.27
C LEU A 508 3.72 -8.09 11.29
N LYS A 509 4.13 -8.93 10.33
CA LYS A 509 3.85 -10.38 10.36
C LYS A 509 4.79 -11.13 11.31
N ILE A 510 5.84 -10.46 11.79
CA ILE A 510 6.75 -10.95 12.83
C ILE A 510 6.01 -10.84 14.17
N GLU A 511 5.91 -11.95 14.91
CA GLU A 511 5.13 -12.05 16.15
C GLU A 511 5.55 -11.01 17.19
N LYS A 512 6.87 -10.79 17.36
CA LYS A 512 7.44 -9.79 18.27
C LYS A 512 6.82 -8.40 18.02
N PHE A 513 6.78 -7.94 16.77
CA PHE A 513 6.22 -6.63 16.45
C PHE A 513 4.68 -6.64 16.46
N GLY A 514 4.06 -7.69 15.91
CA GLY A 514 2.60 -7.81 15.87
C GLY A 514 1.96 -7.76 17.26
N ASP A 515 2.52 -8.50 18.22
CA ASP A 515 2.02 -8.56 19.59
C ASP A 515 2.19 -7.25 20.34
N ILE A 516 3.37 -6.61 20.21
CA ILE A 516 3.64 -5.34 20.88
C ILE A 516 2.69 -4.24 20.36
N ILE A 517 2.44 -4.19 19.05
CA ILE A 517 1.51 -3.22 18.45
C ILE A 517 0.07 -3.47 18.91
N LEU A 518 -0.37 -4.74 18.96
CA LEU A 518 -1.73 -5.08 19.37
C LEU A 518 -1.99 -4.88 20.87
N LYS A 519 -0.99 -5.12 21.73
CA LYS A 519 -1.11 -4.97 23.19
C LYS A 519 -0.95 -3.53 23.68
N ALA A 520 -0.41 -2.64 22.85
CA ALA A 520 -0.20 -1.24 23.23
C ALA A 520 -1.50 -0.51 23.56
N THR A 521 -1.52 0.14 24.73
CA THR A 521 -2.65 0.94 25.24
C THR A 521 -2.52 2.42 24.91
N GLU A 522 -1.33 2.88 24.53
CA GLU A 522 -1.04 4.27 24.21
C GLU A 522 -0.02 4.41 23.04
N PRO A 523 0.07 5.59 22.39
CA PRO A 523 1.08 5.84 21.37
C PRO A 523 2.49 5.91 21.98
N GLN A 524 3.39 5.03 21.54
CA GLN A 524 4.77 4.95 22.04
C GLN A 524 5.77 4.78 20.90
N MET A 525 7.00 5.26 21.10
CA MET A 525 8.12 5.07 20.18
C MET A 525 8.99 3.92 20.68
N LEU A 526 9.27 2.94 19.83
CA LEU A 526 10.12 1.80 20.16
C LEU A 526 11.32 1.76 19.23
N LEU A 527 12.49 1.46 19.80
CA LEU A 527 13.74 1.34 19.07
C LEU A 527 14.10 -0.15 18.92
N PHE A 528 14.40 -0.56 17.69
CA PHE A 528 14.90 -1.90 17.38
C PHE A 528 16.10 -1.81 16.44
N ASN A 529 16.87 -2.89 16.37
CA ASN A 529 17.83 -3.11 15.30
C ASN A 529 17.37 -4.33 14.48
N LEU A 530 17.06 -4.14 13.20
CA LEU A 530 16.61 -5.23 12.33
C LEU A 530 17.75 -6.09 11.78
N TYR A 531 19.00 -5.66 11.96
CA TYR A 531 20.16 -6.47 11.61
C TYR A 531 20.69 -7.29 12.77
N ASP A 532 20.11 -7.15 13.97
CA ASP A 532 20.61 -7.78 15.20
C ASP A 532 22.14 -7.56 15.33
N ASP A 533 22.94 -8.60 15.08
CA ASP A 533 24.41 -8.59 15.12
C ASP A 533 25.10 -8.81 13.76
N TRP A 534 24.35 -8.88 12.65
CA TRP A 534 24.88 -9.21 11.32
C TRP A 534 26.00 -8.30 10.84
N LEU A 535 26.00 -7.03 11.25
CA LEU A 535 27.04 -6.07 10.86
C LEU A 535 28.45 -6.42 11.39
N ARG A 536 28.56 -7.43 12.26
CA ARG A 536 29.85 -7.98 12.71
C ARG A 536 30.52 -8.85 11.64
N SER A 537 29.73 -9.62 10.88
CA SER A 537 30.25 -10.55 9.86
C SER A 537 30.03 -10.08 8.41
N ILE A 538 28.98 -9.29 8.15
CA ILE A 538 28.63 -8.85 6.80
C ILE A 538 28.47 -7.34 6.67
N SER A 539 28.59 -6.84 5.44
CA SER A 539 28.39 -5.42 5.13
C SER A 539 26.93 -4.99 5.28
N SER A 540 26.69 -3.68 5.47
CA SER A 540 25.35 -3.09 5.50
C SER A 540 24.55 -3.37 4.22
N TYR A 541 25.21 -3.37 3.06
CA TYR A 541 24.59 -3.72 1.78
C TYR A 541 24.05 -5.15 1.76
N THR A 542 24.85 -6.10 2.24
CA THR A 542 24.48 -7.51 2.32
C THR A 542 23.39 -7.72 3.38
N ALA A 543 23.52 -7.08 4.55
CA ALA A 543 22.53 -7.16 5.64
C ALA A 543 21.16 -6.63 5.20
N PHE A 544 21.13 -5.50 4.48
CA PHE A 544 19.89 -4.98 3.91
C PHE A 544 19.29 -5.92 2.87
N SER A 545 20.12 -6.51 2.00
CA SER A 545 19.66 -7.46 0.99
C SER A 545 19.06 -8.73 1.62
N ARG A 546 19.70 -9.26 2.68
CA ARG A 546 19.17 -10.36 3.52
C ARG A 546 17.82 -9.97 4.12
N LEU A 547 17.71 -8.79 4.73
CA LEU A 547 16.47 -8.30 5.31
C LEU A 547 15.34 -8.22 4.27
N ILE A 548 15.61 -7.63 3.10
CA ILE A 548 14.61 -7.52 2.02
C ILE A 548 14.17 -8.91 1.54
N LEU A 549 15.10 -9.86 1.41
CA LEU A 549 14.79 -11.23 1.02
C LEU A 549 13.84 -11.92 2.03
N ILE A 550 14.15 -11.80 3.33
CA ILE A 550 13.31 -12.35 4.41
C ILE A 550 11.92 -11.71 4.40
N LEU A 551 11.86 -10.37 4.39
CA LEU A 551 10.59 -9.64 4.40
C LEU A 551 9.75 -9.93 3.14
N ARG A 552 10.39 -10.09 1.98
CA ARG A 552 9.71 -10.47 0.73
C ARG A 552 9.14 -11.89 0.82
N ALA A 553 9.90 -12.84 1.33
CA ALA A 553 9.44 -14.21 1.53
C ALA A 553 8.24 -14.26 2.51
N LEU A 554 8.29 -13.51 3.62
CA LEU A 554 7.17 -13.37 4.56
C LEU A 554 5.96 -12.67 3.94
N HIS A 555 6.19 -11.74 3.00
CA HIS A 555 5.13 -11.10 2.24
C HIS A 555 4.40 -12.10 1.35
N VAL A 556 5.16 -12.89 0.59
CA VAL A 556 4.69 -13.89 -0.39
C VAL A 556 4.03 -15.09 0.28
N ASN A 557 4.75 -15.78 1.16
CA ASN A 557 4.26 -16.96 1.86
C ASN A 557 4.80 -17.00 3.29
N ASN A 558 3.99 -16.46 4.21
CA ASN A 558 4.34 -16.33 5.62
C ASN A 558 4.65 -17.68 6.28
N ASP A 559 3.77 -18.67 6.08
CA ASP A 559 3.87 -19.98 6.72
C ASP A 559 5.16 -20.70 6.33
N ARG A 560 5.46 -20.77 5.03
CA ARG A 560 6.67 -21.47 4.54
C ARG A 560 7.95 -20.71 4.86
N ALA A 561 7.93 -19.38 4.79
CA ALA A 561 9.09 -18.57 5.18
C ALA A 561 9.44 -18.76 6.67
N LYS A 562 8.45 -18.81 7.56
CA LYS A 562 8.68 -19.10 8.99
C LYS A 562 9.29 -20.48 9.23
N VAL A 563 8.84 -21.50 8.50
CA VAL A 563 9.41 -22.85 8.56
C VAL A 563 10.87 -22.87 8.10
N ILE A 564 11.21 -22.12 7.04
CA ILE A 564 12.59 -21.99 6.56
C ILE A 564 13.47 -21.29 7.61
N LEU A 565 12.96 -20.24 8.26
CA LEU A 565 13.71 -19.50 9.27
C LEU A 565 13.94 -20.30 10.57
N LYS A 566 12.99 -21.17 10.94
CA LYS A 566 13.06 -21.99 12.18
C LYS A 566 12.75 -23.47 11.86
N PRO A 567 13.69 -24.20 11.23
CA PRO A 567 13.45 -25.59 10.82
C PRO A 567 13.47 -26.55 12.02
N ASP A 568 14.30 -26.26 13.04
CA ASP A 568 14.52 -27.14 14.20
C ASP A 568 14.45 -26.38 15.53
N LYS A 569 14.10 -27.09 16.61
CA LYS A 569 14.01 -26.54 17.98
C LYS A 569 15.34 -25.99 18.50
N THR A 570 16.46 -26.49 17.99
CA THR A 570 17.82 -26.02 18.34
C THR A 570 18.09 -24.60 17.85
N THR A 571 17.36 -24.13 16.83
CA THR A 571 17.46 -22.75 16.32
C THR A 571 16.73 -21.79 17.25
N ILE A 572 17.47 -21.21 18.20
CA ILE A 572 16.94 -20.24 19.16
C ILE A 572 16.98 -18.83 18.60
N THR A 573 16.00 -18.01 18.98
CA THR A 573 16.05 -16.55 18.80
C THR A 573 16.29 -15.94 20.16
N GLU A 574 17.35 -15.15 20.28
CA GLU A 574 17.65 -14.45 21.53
C GLU A 574 16.55 -13.43 21.87
N SER A 575 16.34 -13.16 23.16
CA SER A 575 15.27 -12.27 23.64
C SER A 575 15.37 -10.85 23.07
N HIS A 576 16.59 -10.35 22.88
CA HIS A 576 16.86 -9.04 22.33
C HIS A 576 16.91 -9.03 20.78
N HIS A 577 17.09 -10.20 20.14
CA HIS A 577 17.11 -10.33 18.68
C HIS A 577 15.70 -10.43 18.07
N VAL A 578 15.62 -10.14 16.78
CA VAL A 578 14.40 -10.32 15.95
C VAL A 578 14.48 -11.63 15.19
N TRP A 579 15.66 -11.98 14.69
CA TRP A 579 15.89 -13.14 13.84
C TRP A 579 16.53 -14.31 14.60
N PRO A 580 16.39 -15.57 14.12
CA PRO A 580 17.11 -16.71 14.67
C PRO A 580 18.62 -16.49 14.62
N THR A 581 19.33 -16.90 15.68
CA THR A 581 20.79 -16.87 15.71
C THR A 581 21.32 -18.05 14.89
N LEU A 582 21.90 -17.76 13.72
CA LEU A 582 22.44 -18.75 12.77
C LEU A 582 23.88 -18.39 12.40
N SER A 583 24.68 -19.39 12.05
CA SER A 583 26.00 -19.19 11.45
C SER A 583 25.91 -18.65 10.02
N ASP A 584 27.01 -18.07 9.50
CA ASP A 584 27.02 -17.50 8.15
C ASP A 584 26.75 -18.56 7.05
N ASP A 585 27.21 -19.81 7.23
CA ASP A 585 26.92 -20.93 6.33
C ASP A 585 25.45 -21.33 6.33
N GLU A 586 24.80 -21.34 7.49
CA GLU A 586 23.37 -21.61 7.62
C GLU A 586 22.55 -20.48 6.98
N TRP A 587 22.95 -19.23 7.20
CA TRP A 587 22.34 -18.08 6.53
C TRP A 587 22.39 -18.20 5.01
N CYS A 588 23.50 -18.65 4.43
CA CYS A 588 23.59 -18.87 2.99
C CYS A 588 22.56 -19.89 2.48
N ARG A 589 22.35 -20.99 3.21
CA ARG A 589 21.33 -22.00 2.86
C ARG A 589 19.91 -21.45 2.99
N VAL A 590 19.64 -20.72 4.07
CA VAL A 590 18.34 -20.06 4.30
C VAL A 590 18.04 -19.03 3.22
N GLU A 591 19.01 -18.19 2.85
CA GLU A 591 18.86 -17.19 1.79
C GLU A 591 18.51 -17.83 0.44
N VAL A 592 19.19 -18.92 0.06
CA VAL A 592 18.85 -19.66 -1.17
C VAL A 592 17.41 -20.18 -1.11
N ALA A 593 17.01 -20.80 0.00
CA ALA A 593 15.65 -21.32 0.16
C ALA A 593 14.57 -20.22 0.11
N LEU A 594 14.84 -19.03 0.68
CA LEU A 594 13.94 -17.89 0.64
C LEU A 594 13.83 -17.30 -0.78
N LYS A 595 14.95 -17.19 -1.49
CA LYS A 595 14.99 -16.77 -2.89
C LYS A 595 14.15 -17.71 -3.76
N ASP A 596 14.35 -19.01 -3.63
CA ASP A 596 13.64 -20.01 -4.43
C ASP A 596 12.13 -19.99 -4.13
N LEU A 597 11.73 -19.74 -2.89
CA LEU A 597 10.33 -19.55 -2.50
C LEU A 597 9.69 -18.36 -3.22
N ILE A 598 10.39 -17.22 -3.29
CA ILE A 598 9.91 -16.00 -3.96
C ILE A 598 9.79 -16.22 -5.46
N LEU A 599 10.82 -16.81 -6.08
CA LEU A 599 10.84 -17.07 -7.52
C LEU A 599 9.77 -18.11 -7.92
N ALA A 600 9.58 -19.17 -7.13
CA ALA A 600 8.55 -20.16 -7.40
C ALA A 600 7.13 -19.57 -7.36
N ASP A 601 6.85 -18.66 -6.42
CA ASP A 601 5.56 -17.95 -6.38
C ASP A 601 5.38 -17.02 -7.59
N TYR A 602 6.43 -16.27 -7.96
CA TYR A 602 6.41 -15.41 -9.15
C TYR A 602 6.17 -16.22 -10.43
N GLY A 603 6.90 -17.32 -10.61
CA GLY A 603 6.77 -18.22 -11.75
C GLY A 603 5.38 -18.85 -11.83
N LYS A 604 4.81 -19.27 -10.69
CA LYS A 604 3.45 -19.82 -10.63
C LYS A 604 2.36 -18.78 -10.93
N LYS A 605 2.51 -17.54 -10.46
CA LYS A 605 1.52 -16.47 -10.69
C LYS A 605 1.52 -15.95 -12.13
N ASN A 606 2.71 -15.88 -12.74
CA ASN A 606 2.88 -15.33 -14.08
C ASN A 606 3.01 -16.40 -15.18
N ASN A 607 2.95 -17.69 -14.80
CA ASN A 607 3.21 -18.84 -15.69
C ASN A 607 4.54 -18.72 -16.44
N VAL A 608 5.62 -18.41 -15.70
CA VAL A 608 6.98 -18.26 -16.23
C VAL A 608 7.89 -19.32 -15.62
N ASN A 609 8.70 -19.97 -16.44
CA ASN A 609 9.76 -20.85 -15.96
C ASN A 609 10.87 -20.03 -15.29
N VAL A 610 11.10 -20.25 -13.98
CA VAL A 610 12.07 -19.48 -13.18
C VAL A 610 13.51 -19.58 -13.70
N ALA A 611 13.85 -20.68 -14.39
CA ALA A 611 15.18 -20.87 -14.98
C ALA A 611 15.47 -19.91 -16.15
N SER A 612 14.44 -19.34 -16.76
CA SER A 612 14.57 -18.40 -17.88
C SER A 612 14.86 -16.95 -17.45
N LEU A 613 14.82 -16.67 -16.14
CA LEU A 613 15.01 -15.32 -15.59
C LEU A 613 16.49 -14.93 -15.56
N THR A 614 16.80 -13.70 -15.97
CA THR A 614 18.15 -13.14 -15.83
C THR A 614 18.43 -12.71 -14.38
N GLN A 615 19.72 -12.52 -14.05
CA GLN A 615 20.10 -12.02 -12.71
C GLN A 615 19.54 -10.62 -12.42
N SER A 616 19.43 -9.75 -13.44
CA SER A 616 18.80 -8.44 -13.27
C SER A 616 17.30 -8.57 -12.99
N GLU A 617 16.59 -9.48 -13.70
CA GLU A 617 15.17 -9.74 -13.48
C GLU A 617 14.92 -10.34 -12.09
N ILE A 618 15.75 -11.29 -11.65
CA ILE A 618 15.69 -11.87 -10.30
C ILE A 618 15.84 -10.78 -9.23
N ARG A 619 16.86 -9.91 -9.37
CA ARG A 619 17.09 -8.79 -8.44
C ARG A 619 15.89 -7.86 -8.40
N ASP A 620 15.37 -7.48 -9.56
CA ASP A 620 14.27 -6.55 -9.68
C ASP A 620 12.95 -7.14 -9.12
N ILE A 621 12.72 -8.46 -9.26
CA ILE A 621 11.60 -9.18 -8.62
C ILE A 621 11.72 -9.13 -7.09
N ILE A 622 12.91 -9.39 -6.54
CA ILE A 622 13.15 -9.36 -5.08
C ILE A 622 12.96 -7.95 -4.52
N LEU A 623 13.44 -6.93 -5.25
CA LEU A 623 13.28 -5.52 -4.89
C LEU A 623 11.86 -4.99 -5.11
N GLY A 624 11.03 -5.71 -5.86
CA GLY A 624 9.63 -5.36 -6.13
C GLY A 624 9.47 -4.29 -7.20
N ALA A 625 10.33 -4.29 -8.23
CA ALA A 625 10.15 -3.49 -9.43
C ALA A 625 9.09 -4.14 -10.36
N GLU A 626 8.36 -3.31 -11.12
CA GLU A 626 7.40 -3.79 -12.11
C GLU A 626 8.14 -4.29 -13.36
N ILE A 627 8.15 -5.60 -13.57
CA ILE A 627 8.78 -6.23 -14.74
C ILE A 627 7.69 -6.92 -15.57
N ALA A 628 7.73 -6.71 -16.89
CA ALA A 628 6.91 -7.48 -17.82
C ALA A 628 7.41 -8.94 -17.87
N PRO A 629 6.52 -9.94 -17.82
CA PRO A 629 6.94 -11.33 -17.92
C PRO A 629 7.65 -11.58 -19.26
N PRO A 630 8.72 -12.40 -19.27
CA PRO A 630 9.49 -12.67 -20.49
C PRO A 630 8.61 -13.33 -21.56
N SER A 631 8.77 -12.91 -22.82
CA SER A 631 8.01 -13.42 -23.96
C SER A 631 8.20 -14.92 -24.18
N MET A 632 7.14 -15.63 -24.60
CA MET A 632 7.15 -17.07 -24.93
C MET A 632 8.35 -17.50 -25.79
N GLN A 633 8.67 -16.72 -26.82
CA GLN A 633 9.78 -17.01 -27.74
C GLN A 633 11.16 -17.06 -27.04
N ARG A 634 11.35 -16.28 -25.97
CA ARG A 634 12.58 -16.27 -25.15
C ARG A 634 12.62 -17.46 -24.19
N GLN A 635 11.45 -17.92 -23.74
CA GLN A 635 11.33 -19.11 -22.90
C GLN A 635 11.71 -20.37 -23.70
N GLU A 636 11.22 -20.48 -24.94
CA GLU A 636 11.59 -21.59 -25.86
C GLU A 636 13.10 -21.65 -26.15
N ILE A 637 13.75 -20.49 -26.37
CA ILE A 637 15.21 -20.44 -26.61
C ILE A 637 16.00 -20.89 -25.38
N ALA A 638 15.58 -20.46 -24.18
CA ALA A 638 16.22 -20.87 -22.92
C ALA A 638 16.05 -22.36 -22.64
N GLU A 639 14.89 -22.94 -22.97
CA GLU A 639 14.64 -24.38 -22.86
C GLU A 639 15.50 -25.19 -23.84
N ILE A 640 15.69 -24.69 -25.06
CA ILE A 640 16.58 -25.31 -26.06
C ILE A 640 18.06 -25.25 -25.61
N GLU A 641 18.51 -24.12 -25.05
CA GLU A 641 19.88 -24.00 -24.49
C GLU A 641 20.08 -24.88 -23.25
N ALA A 642 19.07 -25.02 -22.39
CA ALA A 642 19.12 -25.89 -21.22
C ALA A 642 19.20 -27.38 -21.63
N GLN A 643 18.40 -27.82 -22.61
CA GLN A 643 18.49 -29.16 -23.18
C GLN A 643 19.85 -29.42 -23.85
N SER A 644 20.43 -28.41 -24.50
CA SER A 644 21.78 -28.47 -25.06
C SER A 644 22.87 -28.65 -23.99
N LYS A 645 22.71 -28.06 -22.80
CA LYS A 645 23.67 -28.18 -21.69
C LYS A 645 23.51 -29.49 -20.91
N GLU A 646 22.29 -29.96 -20.68
CA GLU A 646 22.02 -31.25 -20.02
C GLU A 646 22.55 -32.44 -20.84
N ALA A 647 22.57 -32.35 -22.18
CA ALA A 647 23.18 -33.36 -23.04
C ALA A 647 24.70 -33.51 -22.85
N SER A 648 25.38 -32.54 -22.21
CA SER A 648 26.85 -32.52 -22.06
C SER A 648 27.40 -32.94 -20.69
N GLN A 649 26.55 -33.23 -19.69
CA GLN A 649 27.01 -33.73 -18.38
C GLN A 649 26.08 -34.82 -17.81
N ALA A 650 26.31 -36.06 -18.21
CA ALA A 650 25.82 -37.24 -17.50
C ALA A 650 26.98 -37.87 -16.70
N THR A 651 27.18 -37.44 -15.46
CA THR A 651 28.12 -38.08 -14.51
C THR A 651 27.36 -39.09 -13.65
N ALA A 652 27.76 -40.37 -13.74
CA ALA A 652 27.25 -41.45 -12.89
C ALA A 652 27.69 -41.25 -11.43
N VAL A 653 26.79 -41.48 -10.47
CA VAL A 653 27.09 -41.35 -9.03
C VAL A 653 27.21 -42.75 -8.41
N THR A 654 28.38 -43.07 -7.86
CA THR A 654 28.65 -44.30 -7.10
C THR A 654 28.40 -44.10 -5.61
N THR A 655 27.52 -44.89 -4.99
CA THR A 655 27.22 -44.86 -3.55
C THR A 655 27.67 -46.18 -2.90
N ARG A 656 28.38 -46.10 -1.76
CA ARG A 656 28.91 -47.26 -1.01
C ARG A 656 28.01 -47.53 0.20
N THR A 657 27.45 -48.74 0.32
CA THR A 657 26.56 -49.14 1.43
C THR A 657 26.84 -50.58 1.87
N THR A 658 26.75 -50.86 3.16
CA THR A 658 27.01 -52.18 3.76
C THR A 658 25.71 -52.97 3.99
N ASN A 659 25.73 -54.29 3.79
CA ASN A 659 24.60 -55.16 4.13
C ASN A 659 24.61 -55.53 5.64
N VAL A 660 23.56 -56.24 6.10
CA VAL A 660 23.35 -56.64 7.51
C VAL A 660 24.45 -57.59 8.05
N HIS A 661 25.33 -58.11 7.19
CA HIS A 661 26.46 -58.98 7.52
C HIS A 661 27.83 -58.28 7.40
N GLY A 662 27.88 -56.98 7.09
CA GLY A 662 29.11 -56.18 7.11
C GLY A 662 29.91 -56.14 5.81
N ASP A 663 29.41 -56.74 4.72
CA ASP A 663 30.06 -56.68 3.41
C ASP A 663 29.72 -55.36 2.68
N GLU A 664 30.73 -54.73 2.09
CA GLU A 664 30.60 -53.48 1.35
C GLU A 664 30.07 -53.69 -0.07
N VAL A 665 28.99 -52.99 -0.42
CA VAL A 665 28.40 -52.97 -1.76
C VAL A 665 28.56 -51.59 -2.38
N ILE A 666 29.04 -51.53 -3.63
CA ILE A 666 29.18 -50.29 -4.42
C ILE A 666 28.09 -50.28 -5.48
N ILE A 667 27.15 -49.33 -5.41
CA ILE A 667 26.03 -49.18 -6.34
C ILE A 667 26.30 -47.95 -7.22
N THR A 668 26.30 -48.12 -8.54
CA THR A 668 26.51 -47.02 -9.51
C THR A 668 25.17 -46.65 -10.14
N SER A 669 24.66 -45.44 -9.86
CA SER A 669 23.37 -44.97 -10.36
C SER A 669 23.59 -44.00 -11.53
N THR A 670 22.95 -44.25 -12.68
CA THR A 670 23.16 -43.46 -13.91
C THR A 670 21.96 -42.58 -14.27
N SER A 671 20.79 -42.79 -13.64
CA SER A 671 19.59 -42.00 -13.89
C SER A 671 19.14 -41.19 -12.66
N ALA A 672 18.54 -40.01 -12.89
CA ALA A 672 17.98 -39.16 -11.84
C ALA A 672 16.77 -39.80 -11.11
N TYR A 673 16.13 -40.80 -11.72
CA TYR A 673 15.05 -41.59 -11.12
C TYR A 673 15.59 -42.56 -10.04
N GLU A 674 16.76 -43.16 -10.27
CA GLU A 674 17.40 -44.10 -9.34
C GLU A 674 18.02 -43.41 -8.11
N GLN A 675 18.27 -42.10 -8.18
CA GLN A 675 18.79 -41.30 -7.06
C GLN A 675 17.69 -40.79 -6.11
N GLN A 676 16.40 -40.98 -6.42
CA GLN A 676 15.32 -40.61 -5.49
C GLN A 676 15.27 -41.60 -4.33
N VAL A 677 15.82 -41.18 -3.18
CA VAL A 677 15.61 -41.87 -1.91
C VAL A 677 14.14 -41.70 -1.49
N PHE A 678 13.33 -42.73 -1.72
CA PHE A 678 11.99 -42.83 -1.18
C PHE A 678 12.06 -43.05 0.34
N GLY A 679 11.96 -41.97 1.11
CA GLY A 679 11.82 -42.03 2.57
C GLY A 679 10.41 -42.44 2.98
N SER A 680 10.20 -43.71 3.32
CA SER A 680 8.89 -44.23 3.74
C SER A 680 8.46 -43.85 5.17
N ARG A 681 9.24 -43.02 5.88
CA ARG A 681 8.82 -42.47 7.18
C ARG A 681 8.07 -41.17 6.96
N THR A 682 6.75 -41.20 7.14
CA THR A 682 5.94 -39.99 7.33
C THR A 682 6.56 -39.16 8.45
N ASP A 683 7.28 -38.09 8.09
CA ASP A 683 7.93 -37.21 9.06
C ASP A 683 6.87 -36.45 9.86
N TRP A 684 6.52 -37.00 11.02
CA TRP A 684 5.54 -36.41 11.92
C TRP A 684 6.08 -35.14 12.61
N ARG A 685 7.41 -34.93 12.64
CA ARG A 685 8.04 -33.78 13.32
C ARG A 685 7.78 -32.49 12.56
N VAL A 686 8.01 -32.49 11.24
CA VAL A 686 7.71 -31.34 10.37
C VAL A 686 6.23 -30.95 10.46
N ARG A 687 5.33 -31.95 10.52
CA ARG A 687 3.90 -31.70 10.70
C ARG A 687 3.55 -31.17 12.09
N ALA A 688 4.19 -31.68 13.15
CA ALA A 688 3.99 -31.18 14.50
C ALA A 688 4.41 -29.70 14.63
N ILE A 689 5.53 -29.30 14.02
CA ILE A 689 5.96 -27.89 13.97
C ILE A 689 4.94 -27.06 13.19
N SER A 690 4.51 -27.54 12.01
CA SER A 690 3.54 -26.83 11.17
C SER A 690 2.18 -26.64 11.86
N ALA A 691 1.73 -27.62 12.66
CA ALA A 691 0.48 -27.57 13.40
C ALA A 691 0.46 -26.46 14.47
N THR A 692 1.62 -26.05 15.01
CA THR A 692 1.70 -24.92 15.97
C THR A 692 1.21 -23.60 15.37
N ASN A 693 1.31 -23.44 14.05
CA ASN A 693 0.87 -22.25 13.32
C ASN A 693 -0.63 -22.24 12.99
N LEU A 694 -1.41 -23.28 13.31
CA LEU A 694 -2.84 -23.37 12.99
C LEU A 694 -3.66 -22.21 13.61
N HIS A 695 -3.21 -21.66 14.74
CA HIS A 695 -3.84 -20.51 15.39
C HIS A 695 -3.91 -19.27 14.47
N LEU A 696 -2.95 -19.09 13.56
CA LEU A 696 -2.92 -17.96 12.62
C LEU A 696 -4.09 -18.01 11.63
N ARG A 697 -4.53 -19.20 11.23
CA ARG A 697 -5.65 -19.39 10.30
C ARG A 697 -6.99 -19.01 10.91
N THR A 698 -7.10 -19.01 12.25
CA THR A 698 -8.32 -18.60 12.96
C THR A 698 -8.65 -17.11 12.84
N ASN A 699 -7.72 -16.31 12.30
CA ASN A 699 -7.94 -14.89 11.99
C ASN A 699 -8.79 -14.69 10.73
N HIS A 700 -8.74 -15.64 9.79
CA HIS A 700 -9.43 -15.58 8.51
C HIS A 700 -10.35 -16.80 8.37
N ILE A 701 -11.58 -16.66 8.88
CA ILE A 701 -12.59 -17.71 8.82
C ILE A 701 -13.66 -17.30 7.82
N TYR A 702 -13.85 -18.12 6.80
CA TYR A 702 -14.92 -18.01 5.83
C TYR A 702 -16.04 -18.98 6.20
N VAL A 703 -17.28 -18.51 6.15
CA VAL A 703 -18.47 -19.33 6.35
C VAL A 703 -19.22 -19.32 5.04
N ALA A 704 -19.34 -20.49 4.41
CA ALA A 704 -20.15 -20.66 3.21
C ALA A 704 -21.63 -20.67 3.61
N SER A 705 -22.31 -19.54 3.42
CA SER A 705 -23.76 -19.41 3.56
C SER A 705 -24.41 -19.25 2.19
N ASP A 706 -25.35 -20.12 1.84
CA ASP A 706 -26.31 -19.85 0.76
C ASP A 706 -27.37 -18.85 1.24
N ASP A 707 -28.13 -18.24 0.31
CA ASP A 707 -29.22 -17.31 0.61
C ASP A 707 -30.19 -17.92 1.64
N ALA A 708 -30.56 -17.12 2.65
CA ALA A 708 -31.43 -17.55 3.73
C ALA A 708 -32.77 -18.02 3.15
N ARG A 709 -33.07 -19.32 3.31
CA ARG A 709 -34.39 -19.88 3.00
C ARG A 709 -35.25 -19.76 4.25
N ASP A 710 -36.50 -19.32 4.10
CA ASP A 710 -37.47 -19.21 5.22
C ASP A 710 -37.84 -20.58 5.85
N SER A 711 -37.47 -21.69 5.19
CA SER A 711 -37.70 -23.05 5.66
C SER A 711 -36.37 -23.78 5.97
N GLY A 712 -35.97 -23.83 7.24
CA GLY A 712 -34.79 -24.58 7.71
C GLY A 712 -34.29 -24.11 9.08
N TYR A 713 -33.44 -24.91 9.72
CA TYR A 713 -32.76 -24.53 10.96
C TYR A 713 -31.50 -23.69 10.68
N THR A 714 -31.24 -22.67 11.50
CA THR A 714 -29.99 -21.91 11.49
C THR A 714 -29.08 -22.36 12.63
N TYR A 715 -27.88 -22.82 12.31
CA TYR A 715 -26.91 -23.32 13.29
C TYR A 715 -25.94 -22.22 13.71
N VAL A 716 -25.83 -21.95 15.00
CA VAL A 716 -24.94 -20.92 15.54
C VAL A 716 -23.81 -21.59 16.31
N LEU A 717 -22.59 -21.55 15.77
CA LEU A 717 -21.41 -22.13 16.38
C LEU A 717 -20.65 -21.09 17.20
N ALA A 718 -20.37 -21.42 18.46
CA ALA A 718 -19.56 -20.56 19.34
C ALA A 718 -18.10 -20.47 18.85
N LYS A 719 -17.58 -19.23 18.79
CA LYS A 719 -16.26 -18.97 18.21
C LYS A 719 -15.10 -19.54 19.03
N ASN A 720 -15.25 -19.62 20.36
CA ASN A 720 -14.21 -20.16 21.24
C ASN A 720 -13.97 -21.66 20.97
N ILE A 721 -15.05 -22.44 20.84
CA ILE A 721 -14.94 -23.87 20.56
C ILE A 721 -14.40 -24.12 19.16
N LEU A 722 -14.83 -23.36 18.14
CA LEU A 722 -14.26 -23.48 16.79
C LEU A 722 -12.74 -23.21 16.76
N LYS A 723 -12.30 -22.13 17.42
CA LYS A 723 -10.86 -21.81 17.50
C LYS A 723 -10.06 -22.94 18.11
N LYS A 724 -10.53 -23.51 19.22
CA LYS A 724 -9.84 -24.64 19.86
C LYS A 724 -9.85 -25.87 18.96
N PHE A 725 -10.96 -26.16 18.25
CA PHE A 725 -11.07 -27.29 17.32
C PHE A 725 -9.99 -27.22 16.22
N ILE A 726 -9.80 -26.03 15.64
CA ILE A 726 -8.77 -25.79 14.62
C ILE A 726 -7.36 -25.93 15.22
N CYS A 727 -7.12 -25.40 16.42
CA CYS A 727 -5.79 -25.46 17.06
C CYS A 727 -5.38 -26.88 17.48
N VAL A 728 -6.32 -27.78 17.76
CA VAL A 728 -6.00 -29.16 18.16
C VAL A 728 -5.90 -30.14 16.98
N ALA A 729 -6.15 -29.68 15.75
CA ALA A 729 -6.12 -30.49 14.53
C ALA A 729 -4.71 -30.74 13.96
N ASP A 730 -4.63 -31.58 12.93
CA ASP A 730 -3.46 -31.71 12.04
C ASP A 730 -3.79 -31.12 10.66
N LEU A 731 -2.77 -30.63 9.94
CA LEU A 731 -2.94 -30.03 8.61
C LEU A 731 -3.35 -31.05 7.53
N ARG A 732 -3.05 -32.34 7.75
CA ARG A 732 -3.27 -33.40 6.75
C ARG A 732 -4.26 -34.47 7.22
N THR A 733 -4.18 -34.85 8.49
CA THR A 733 -5.00 -35.91 9.09
C THR A 733 -6.30 -35.33 9.62
N GLN A 734 -7.43 -35.88 9.20
CA GLN A 734 -8.73 -35.41 9.63
C GLN A 734 -9.00 -35.76 11.11
N ILE A 735 -9.65 -34.85 11.83
CA ILE A 735 -10.21 -35.07 13.17
C ILE A 735 -11.70 -34.73 13.15
N ALA A 736 -12.49 -35.37 14.01
CA ALA A 736 -13.92 -35.14 14.16
C ALA A 736 -14.34 -34.94 15.62
N GLY A 737 -15.47 -34.25 15.79
CA GLY A 737 -16.16 -34.11 17.07
C GLY A 737 -17.68 -34.10 16.88
N TYR A 738 -18.41 -34.71 17.82
CA TYR A 738 -19.86 -34.65 17.85
C TYR A 738 -20.32 -33.30 18.40
N ILE A 739 -21.33 -32.68 17.77
CA ILE A 739 -21.86 -31.38 18.17
C ILE A 739 -23.19 -31.52 18.89
N TYR A 740 -23.30 -30.89 20.04
CA TYR A 740 -24.50 -30.85 20.87
C TYR A 740 -24.90 -29.41 21.16
N GLY A 741 -26.20 -29.17 21.26
CA GLY A 741 -26.71 -27.83 21.42
C GLY A 741 -28.13 -27.76 21.94
N ILE A 742 -28.68 -26.56 21.92
CA ILE A 742 -30.07 -26.30 22.34
C ILE A 742 -30.62 -25.16 21.51
N SER A 743 -31.94 -25.14 21.33
CA SER A 743 -32.62 -23.98 20.73
C SER A 743 -32.82 -22.90 21.80
N PRO A 744 -32.59 -21.62 21.51
CA PRO A 744 -32.89 -20.56 22.45
C PRO A 744 -34.41 -20.53 22.74
N PRO A 745 -34.85 -20.16 23.95
CA PRO A 745 -36.27 -20.16 24.33
C PRO A 745 -37.15 -19.33 23.39
N ASP A 746 -36.58 -18.27 22.82
CA ASP A 746 -37.28 -17.29 22.00
C ASP A 746 -37.42 -17.73 20.53
N ASN A 747 -36.63 -18.71 20.06
CA ASN A 747 -36.63 -19.10 18.65
C ASN A 747 -36.26 -20.58 18.44
N PRO A 748 -37.25 -21.47 18.21
CA PRO A 748 -37.01 -22.90 18.00
C PRO A 748 -36.33 -23.23 16.67
N SER A 749 -36.30 -22.30 15.72
CA SER A 749 -35.67 -22.47 14.40
C SER A 749 -34.16 -22.22 14.44
N VAL A 750 -33.63 -21.73 15.55
CA VAL A 750 -32.18 -21.51 15.75
C VAL A 750 -31.62 -22.62 16.64
N LYS A 751 -30.47 -23.18 16.26
CA LYS A 751 -29.77 -24.22 17.02
C LYS A 751 -28.42 -23.69 17.47
N GLU A 752 -28.24 -23.43 18.76
CA GLU A 752 -26.97 -22.98 19.32
C GLU A 752 -26.09 -24.19 19.67
N ILE A 753 -24.95 -24.33 19.00
CA ILE A 753 -23.98 -25.38 19.27
C ILE A 753 -23.15 -24.95 20.49
N ARG A 754 -23.37 -25.63 21.62
CA ARG A 754 -22.76 -25.30 22.92
C ARG A 754 -21.69 -26.28 23.35
N CYS A 755 -21.69 -27.50 22.83
CA CYS A 755 -20.73 -28.52 23.21
C CYS A 755 -20.16 -29.23 21.98
N ILE A 756 -18.84 -29.47 22.00
CA ILE A 756 -18.17 -30.42 21.10
C ILE A 756 -17.62 -31.57 21.94
N VAL A 757 -18.05 -32.78 21.64
CA VAL A 757 -17.52 -34.01 22.24
C VAL A 757 -16.45 -34.57 21.31
N MET A 758 -15.25 -34.82 21.85
CA MET A 758 -14.14 -35.44 21.13
C MET A 758 -14.08 -36.93 21.48
N PRO A 759 -14.67 -37.83 20.67
CA PRO A 759 -14.58 -39.27 20.93
C PRO A 759 -13.16 -39.80 20.66
N PRO A 760 -12.83 -41.00 21.19
CA PRO A 760 -11.71 -41.80 20.67
C PRO A 760 -11.81 -41.89 19.16
N GLN A 761 -10.72 -41.61 18.43
CA GLN A 761 -10.78 -41.58 16.97
C GLN A 761 -9.44 -41.90 16.32
N LEU A 762 -9.52 -42.47 15.11
CA LEU A 762 -8.39 -42.74 14.22
C LEU A 762 -8.64 -42.07 12.87
N GLY A 763 -7.78 -41.10 12.50
CA GLY A 763 -7.97 -40.26 11.33
C GLY A 763 -7.02 -40.61 10.20
N ASN A 764 -7.43 -40.39 8.95
CA ASN A 764 -6.53 -40.41 7.81
C ASN A 764 -6.75 -39.13 6.95
N HIS A 765 -6.24 -39.09 5.73
CA HIS A 765 -6.36 -37.92 4.87
C HIS A 765 -7.72 -37.80 4.16
N GLN A 766 -8.49 -38.89 4.10
CA GLN A 766 -9.78 -39.00 3.40
C GLN A 766 -10.97 -39.03 4.35
N GLY A 767 -10.82 -39.57 5.56
CA GLY A 767 -11.88 -39.63 6.57
C GLY A 767 -11.38 -40.02 7.96
N VAL A 768 -12.33 -40.27 8.86
CA VAL A 768 -12.09 -40.57 10.28
C VAL A 768 -12.90 -41.78 10.72
N THR A 769 -12.31 -42.61 11.57
CA THR A 769 -12.98 -43.76 12.18
C THR A 769 -13.32 -43.45 13.63
N LEU A 770 -14.59 -43.61 13.99
CA LEU A 770 -15.14 -43.39 15.33
C LEU A 770 -15.72 -44.68 15.92
N PRO A 771 -15.76 -44.84 17.26
CA PRO A 771 -16.54 -45.86 17.94
C PRO A 771 -18.03 -45.77 17.59
N HIS A 772 -18.72 -46.91 17.66
CA HIS A 772 -20.15 -47.02 17.35
C HIS A 772 -21.05 -46.49 18.46
N GLU A 773 -20.59 -46.53 19.71
CA GLU A 773 -21.30 -45.99 20.86
C GLU A 773 -21.33 -44.46 20.80
N LEU A 774 -22.51 -43.87 21.01
CA LEU A 774 -22.64 -42.41 21.12
C LEU A 774 -22.22 -41.95 22.52
N PRO A 775 -21.74 -40.71 22.65
CA PRO A 775 -21.39 -40.19 23.96
C PRO A 775 -22.61 -40.04 24.89
N ASP A 776 -22.52 -40.59 26.10
CA ASP A 776 -23.48 -40.41 27.18
C ASP A 776 -22.80 -39.77 28.40
N HIS A 777 -23.43 -38.73 28.95
CA HIS A 777 -22.96 -38.02 30.14
C HIS A 777 -24.09 -37.13 30.71
N GLU A 778 -24.09 -36.88 32.02
CA GLU A 778 -25.06 -36.02 32.71
C GLU A 778 -25.25 -34.64 32.06
N TYR A 779 -24.17 -33.89 31.80
CA TYR A 779 -24.21 -32.61 31.08
C TYR A 779 -24.75 -32.64 29.63
N LEU A 780 -24.86 -33.81 29.01
CA LEU A 780 -25.45 -33.93 27.66
C LEU A 780 -26.96 -34.15 27.69
N LYS A 781 -27.55 -34.49 28.85
CA LYS A 781 -28.98 -34.80 28.96
C LYS A 781 -29.89 -33.62 28.59
N ASP A 782 -29.45 -32.41 28.88
CA ASP A 782 -30.18 -31.17 28.57
C ASP A 782 -29.88 -30.63 27.17
N LEU A 783 -29.02 -31.31 26.39
CA LEU A 783 -28.62 -30.91 25.04
C LEU A 783 -29.11 -31.91 24.01
N GLU A 784 -29.56 -31.41 22.85
CA GLU A 784 -29.91 -32.26 21.72
C GLU A 784 -28.68 -32.51 20.82
N PRO A 785 -28.53 -33.71 20.23
CA PRO A 785 -27.49 -33.98 19.25
C PRO A 785 -27.78 -33.22 17.95
N LEU A 786 -26.84 -32.38 17.51
CA LEU A 786 -26.96 -31.58 16.29
C LEU A 786 -26.11 -32.12 15.13
N GLY A 787 -25.42 -33.24 15.32
CA GLY A 787 -24.64 -33.93 14.30
C GLY A 787 -23.14 -33.99 14.63
N TRP A 788 -22.29 -33.83 13.63
CA TRP A 788 -20.82 -33.86 13.82
C TRP A 788 -20.08 -32.87 12.93
N MET A 789 -18.85 -32.55 13.32
CA MET A 789 -17.95 -31.70 12.54
C MET A 789 -16.58 -32.36 12.38
N HIS A 790 -15.91 -32.13 11.25
CA HIS A 790 -14.55 -32.62 11.02
C HIS A 790 -13.68 -31.67 10.22
N THR A 791 -12.37 -31.83 10.34
CA THR A 791 -11.39 -31.09 9.53
C THR A 791 -11.12 -31.79 8.21
N GLN A 792 -10.80 -31.01 7.17
CA GLN A 792 -10.30 -31.54 5.90
C GLN A 792 -9.11 -30.72 5.38
N PRO A 793 -8.10 -31.39 4.78
CA PRO A 793 -6.86 -30.73 4.36
C PRO A 793 -7.04 -29.80 3.17
N ASN A 794 -8.04 -30.06 2.32
CA ASN A 794 -8.36 -29.27 1.14
C ASN A 794 -9.85 -28.94 1.13
N GLU A 795 -10.21 -27.77 0.60
CA GLU A 795 -11.60 -27.41 0.37
C GLU A 795 -12.15 -28.17 -0.84
N LEU A 796 -13.20 -28.95 -0.63
CA LEU A 796 -13.90 -29.69 -1.69
C LEU A 796 -15.12 -28.89 -2.17
N PRO A 797 -15.40 -28.89 -3.49
CA PRO A 797 -16.57 -28.19 -4.04
C PRO A 797 -17.90 -28.90 -3.69
N GLN A 798 -17.81 -30.18 -3.30
CA GLN A 798 -18.94 -31.04 -2.95
C GLN A 798 -18.62 -31.83 -1.68
N LEU A 799 -19.66 -32.22 -0.94
CA LEU A 799 -19.50 -33.04 0.27
C LEU A 799 -18.95 -34.43 -0.10
N SER A 800 -17.94 -34.95 0.60
CA SER A 800 -17.33 -36.21 0.16
C SER A 800 -18.31 -37.40 0.24
N PRO A 801 -18.21 -38.40 -0.65
CA PRO A 801 -19.06 -39.59 -0.57
C PRO A 801 -18.89 -40.36 0.74
N GLN A 802 -17.66 -40.37 1.30
CA GLN A 802 -17.33 -41.00 2.57
C GLN A 802 -18.08 -40.33 3.73
N ASP A 803 -18.18 -39.00 3.70
CA ASP A 803 -18.94 -38.25 4.71
C ASP A 803 -20.44 -38.53 4.64
N VAL A 804 -21.01 -38.66 3.43
CA VAL A 804 -22.42 -39.02 3.23
C VAL A 804 -22.69 -40.43 3.80
N THR A 805 -21.82 -41.40 3.51
CA THR A 805 -21.95 -42.77 4.03
C THR A 805 -21.80 -42.80 5.55
N MET A 806 -20.83 -42.07 6.11
CA MET A 806 -20.61 -42.00 7.56
C MET A 806 -21.80 -41.34 8.27
N HIS A 807 -22.27 -40.19 7.77
CA HIS A 807 -23.39 -39.47 8.38
C HIS A 807 -24.70 -40.28 8.30
N ALA A 808 -24.98 -40.93 7.15
CA ALA A 808 -26.14 -41.81 7.01
C ALA A 808 -26.04 -43.05 7.93
N GLY A 809 -24.84 -43.63 8.07
CA GLY A 809 -24.61 -44.77 8.96
C GLY A 809 -24.82 -44.44 10.44
N ILE A 810 -24.49 -43.22 10.87
CA ILE A 810 -24.76 -42.77 12.26
C ILE A 810 -26.27 -42.59 12.47
N LEU A 811 -26.97 -41.93 11.52
CA LEU A 811 -28.42 -41.72 11.57
C LEU A 811 -29.22 -43.02 11.58
N ASP A 812 -28.81 -44.03 10.81
CA ASP A 812 -29.51 -45.32 10.75
C ASP A 812 -29.36 -46.13 12.05
N ARG A 813 -28.19 -46.02 12.69
CA ARG A 813 -27.88 -46.76 13.94
C ARG A 813 -28.50 -46.12 15.17
N HIS A 814 -28.66 -44.79 15.19
CA HIS A 814 -29.03 -44.05 16.38
C HIS A 814 -30.31 -43.22 16.17
N LYS A 815 -31.43 -43.72 16.70
CA LYS A 815 -32.74 -43.03 16.62
C LYS A 815 -32.79 -41.69 17.36
N SER A 816 -31.80 -41.38 18.20
CA SER A 816 -31.68 -40.09 18.87
C SER A 816 -31.27 -38.96 17.91
N TRP A 817 -30.72 -39.29 16.75
CA TRP A 817 -30.36 -38.32 15.72
C TRP A 817 -31.51 -38.16 14.73
N ASP A 818 -31.96 -36.93 14.55
CA ASP A 818 -33.05 -36.56 13.65
C ASP A 818 -32.46 -36.12 12.30
N VAL A 819 -32.93 -36.74 11.21
CA VAL A 819 -32.49 -36.42 9.83
C VAL A 819 -32.71 -34.94 9.49
N ASP A 820 -33.73 -34.31 10.07
CA ASP A 820 -34.05 -32.91 9.80
C ASP A 820 -33.23 -31.91 10.61
N ARG A 821 -32.67 -32.33 11.75
CA ARG A 821 -31.93 -31.46 12.69
C ARG A 821 -30.43 -31.70 12.69
N CYS A 822 -29.97 -32.91 12.40
CA CYS A 822 -28.55 -33.23 12.44
C CYS A 822 -27.84 -32.73 11.17
N VAL A 823 -26.70 -32.07 11.36
CA VAL A 823 -25.86 -31.55 10.27
C VAL A 823 -24.45 -32.10 10.34
N LEU A 824 -23.79 -32.03 9.20
CA LEU A 824 -22.37 -32.26 9.05
C LEU A 824 -21.66 -30.94 8.77
N ILE A 825 -20.68 -30.58 9.60
CA ILE A 825 -19.88 -29.37 9.39
C ILE A 825 -18.46 -29.74 8.94
N THR A 826 -18.08 -29.33 7.74
CA THR A 826 -16.72 -29.50 7.22
C THR A 826 -15.89 -28.25 7.50
N CYS A 827 -14.73 -28.40 8.13
CA CYS A 827 -13.75 -27.34 8.36
C CYS A 827 -12.52 -27.53 7.46
N SER A 828 -12.47 -26.81 6.35
CA SER A 828 -11.40 -26.92 5.34
C SER A 828 -10.23 -26.00 5.63
N PHE A 829 -9.02 -26.53 5.50
CA PHE A 829 -7.79 -25.76 5.68
C PHE A 829 -7.28 -25.18 4.35
N THR A 830 -7.50 -23.89 4.13
CA THR A 830 -6.95 -23.13 3.01
C THR A 830 -5.65 -22.42 3.42
N PRO A 831 -4.74 -22.07 2.48
CA PRO A 831 -3.53 -21.31 2.84
C PRO A 831 -3.87 -20.02 3.60
N GLY A 832 -3.38 -19.90 4.84
CA GLY A 832 -3.62 -18.74 5.72
C GLY A 832 -5.05 -18.55 6.24
N SER A 833 -5.99 -19.46 5.99
CA SER A 833 -7.41 -19.31 6.35
C SER A 833 -8.11 -20.65 6.62
N CYS A 834 -9.35 -20.59 7.12
CA CYS A 834 -10.23 -21.76 7.25
C CYS A 834 -11.58 -21.47 6.60
N SER A 835 -12.16 -22.46 5.93
CA SER A 835 -13.51 -22.39 5.34
C SER A 835 -14.43 -23.40 6.02
N LEU A 836 -15.59 -22.94 6.50
CA LEU A 836 -16.61 -23.80 7.09
C LEU A 836 -17.85 -23.87 6.21
N THR A 837 -18.35 -25.09 6.01
CA THR A 837 -19.63 -25.35 5.36
C THR A 837 -20.44 -26.35 6.19
N ALA A 838 -21.72 -26.07 6.38
CA ALA A 838 -22.65 -27.00 7.00
C ALA A 838 -23.52 -27.68 5.94
N TYR A 839 -23.73 -28.98 6.08
CA TYR A 839 -24.49 -29.82 5.16
C TYR A 839 -25.55 -30.60 5.93
N LYS A 840 -26.68 -30.85 5.27
CA LYS A 840 -27.75 -31.75 5.71
C LYS A 840 -27.99 -32.79 4.61
N LEU A 841 -28.27 -34.03 4.98
CA LEU A 841 -28.60 -35.06 3.99
C LEU A 841 -30.05 -34.92 3.52
N THR A 842 -30.26 -35.08 2.23
CA THR A 842 -31.62 -35.25 1.68
C THR A 842 -32.08 -36.68 1.90
N THR A 843 -33.39 -36.93 1.81
CA THR A 843 -33.94 -38.29 1.94
C THR A 843 -33.27 -39.28 0.97
N THR A 844 -33.00 -38.84 -0.26
CA THR A 844 -32.28 -39.63 -1.28
C THR A 844 -30.83 -39.92 -0.87
N GLY A 845 -30.14 -38.95 -0.25
CA GLY A 845 -28.78 -39.15 0.22
C GLY A 845 -28.68 -40.08 1.43
N PHE A 846 -29.64 -40.00 2.34
CA PHE A 846 -29.74 -40.94 3.47
C PHE A 846 -29.94 -42.38 2.97
N GLU A 847 -30.86 -42.59 2.03
CA GLU A 847 -31.11 -43.93 1.47
C GLU A 847 -29.93 -44.50 0.69
N TRP A 848 -29.20 -43.65 -0.03
CA TRP A 848 -27.98 -44.05 -0.73
C TRP A 848 -26.85 -44.36 0.26
N GLY A 849 -26.62 -43.47 1.23
CA GLY A 849 -25.52 -43.58 2.19
C GLY A 849 -25.60 -44.83 3.05
N ARG A 850 -26.80 -45.24 3.50
CA ARG A 850 -26.98 -46.48 4.28
C ARG A 850 -26.75 -47.77 3.49
N LYS A 851 -26.90 -47.73 2.16
CA LYS A 851 -26.72 -48.89 1.26
C LYS A 851 -25.31 -48.97 0.70
N ASN A 852 -24.56 -47.86 0.70
CA ASN A 852 -23.23 -47.81 0.12
C ASN A 852 -22.23 -48.63 0.96
N GLN A 853 -21.55 -49.58 0.31
CA GLN A 853 -20.46 -50.36 0.89
C GLN A 853 -19.10 -50.08 0.21
N ASP A 854 -19.11 -49.31 -0.88
CA ASP A 854 -17.90 -48.95 -1.62
C ASP A 854 -17.17 -47.78 -0.93
N GLN A 855 -15.90 -48.01 -0.56
CA GLN A 855 -15.02 -47.02 0.07
C GLN A 855 -14.14 -46.26 -0.95
N GLY A 856 -14.33 -46.50 -2.24
CA GLY A 856 -13.64 -45.79 -3.31
C GLY A 856 -13.97 -44.29 -3.37
N THR A 857 -13.12 -43.53 -4.06
CA THR A 857 -13.25 -42.06 -4.18
C THR A 857 -14.50 -41.62 -4.98
N ASN A 858 -14.99 -42.47 -5.88
CA ASN A 858 -16.17 -42.21 -6.72
C ASN A 858 -17.12 -43.44 -6.71
N PRO A 859 -17.87 -43.65 -5.62
CA PRO A 859 -18.78 -44.78 -5.51
C PRO A 859 -19.97 -44.64 -6.46
N GLN A 860 -20.47 -45.77 -6.96
CA GLN A 860 -21.54 -45.80 -7.94
C GLN A 860 -22.85 -45.18 -7.39
N GLY A 861 -23.44 -44.28 -8.18
CA GLY A 861 -24.72 -43.63 -7.84
C GLY A 861 -24.63 -42.43 -6.90
N TYR A 862 -23.42 -42.01 -6.48
CA TYR A 862 -23.24 -40.75 -5.75
C TYR A 862 -23.60 -39.54 -6.63
N ALA A 863 -24.39 -38.61 -6.08
CA ALA A 863 -24.79 -37.38 -6.76
C ALA A 863 -24.84 -36.18 -5.78
N PRO A 864 -24.56 -34.95 -6.25
CA PRO A 864 -24.68 -33.74 -5.42
C PRO A 864 -26.08 -33.45 -4.87
N THR A 865 -27.13 -34.12 -5.36
CA THR A 865 -28.51 -34.04 -4.85
C THR A 865 -28.71 -34.80 -3.53
N HIS A 866 -27.70 -35.54 -3.06
CA HIS A 866 -27.75 -36.31 -1.81
C HIS A 866 -27.63 -35.45 -0.55
N TYR A 867 -27.24 -34.19 -0.70
CA TYR A 867 -27.11 -33.27 0.42
C TYR A 867 -27.57 -31.87 0.02
N GLU A 868 -27.89 -31.06 1.01
CA GLU A 868 -28.18 -29.64 0.88
C GLU A 868 -27.31 -28.84 1.86
N LYS A 869 -27.01 -27.59 1.53
CA LYS A 869 -26.26 -26.71 2.43
C LYS A 869 -27.19 -26.18 3.51
N ALA A 870 -26.74 -26.22 4.76
CA ALA A 870 -27.45 -25.66 5.91
C ALA A 870 -26.89 -24.28 6.28
N GLN A 871 -27.76 -23.42 6.82
CA GLN A 871 -27.34 -22.09 7.23
C GLN A 871 -26.54 -22.15 8.53
N MET A 872 -25.35 -21.57 8.54
CA MET A 872 -24.49 -21.52 9.72
C MET A 872 -23.99 -20.10 10.00
N LEU A 873 -23.90 -19.74 11.27
CA LEU A 873 -23.37 -18.48 11.77
C LEU A 873 -22.32 -18.73 12.86
N LEU A 874 -21.40 -17.77 13.02
CA LEU A 874 -20.44 -17.76 14.13
C LEU A 874 -20.84 -16.69 15.14
N SER A 875 -20.82 -17.03 16.42
CA SER A 875 -21.17 -16.11 17.51
C SER A 875 -20.06 -16.02 18.55
N ASP A 876 -19.81 -14.81 19.03
CA ASP A 876 -18.99 -14.49 20.20
C ASP A 876 -19.83 -14.10 21.43
N ARG A 877 -21.16 -14.17 21.34
CA ARG A 877 -22.08 -13.81 22.43
C ARG A 877 -22.18 -14.85 23.54
N PHE A 878 -21.87 -16.11 23.23
CA PHE A 878 -21.86 -17.20 24.20
C PHE A 878 -20.61 -18.06 24.02
N LEU A 879 -20.27 -18.80 25.08
CA LEU A 879 -19.13 -19.71 25.10
C LEU A 879 -19.64 -21.15 25.07
N GLY A 880 -19.05 -21.96 24.21
CA GLY A 880 -19.21 -23.41 24.27
C GLY A 880 -18.15 -24.08 25.13
N PHE A 881 -18.33 -25.37 25.42
CA PHE A 881 -17.40 -26.21 26.18
C PHE A 881 -17.08 -27.51 25.43
N TYR A 882 -16.10 -28.26 25.93
CA TYR A 882 -15.67 -29.54 25.37
C TYR A 882 -15.91 -30.69 26.34
N MET A 883 -16.08 -31.88 25.78
CA MET A 883 -15.99 -33.14 26.53
C MET A 883 -15.02 -34.06 25.82
N VAL A 884 -14.20 -34.76 26.60
CA VAL A 884 -13.15 -35.67 26.12
C VAL A 884 -13.26 -37.01 26.85
N PRO A 885 -12.59 -38.07 26.39
CA PRO A 885 -12.64 -39.36 27.07
C PRO A 885 -12.11 -39.25 28.51
N ASP A 886 -12.79 -39.90 29.45
CA ASP A 886 -12.39 -39.94 30.86
C ASP A 886 -11.08 -40.71 31.06
N VAL A 887 -10.95 -41.83 30.34
CA VAL A 887 -9.78 -42.71 30.29
C VAL A 887 -9.17 -42.69 28.89
N GLY A 888 -7.86 -42.48 28.83
CA GLY A 888 -7.09 -42.51 27.58
C GLY A 888 -7.02 -41.16 26.87
N SER A 889 -6.88 -41.20 25.55
CA SER A 889 -6.77 -40.02 24.68
C SER A 889 -7.92 -40.02 23.68
N TRP A 890 -8.30 -38.86 23.16
CA TRP A 890 -9.19 -38.82 21.99
C TRP A 890 -8.45 -39.23 20.70
N ASN A 891 -7.14 -39.02 20.56
CA ASN A 891 -6.38 -39.29 19.33
C ASN A 891 -5.60 -40.60 19.40
N TYR A 892 -5.98 -41.58 18.57
CA TYR A 892 -5.32 -42.89 18.48
C TYR A 892 -4.39 -43.04 17.28
N ASN A 893 -4.03 -41.98 16.55
CA ASN A 893 -3.18 -42.07 15.36
C ASN A 893 -1.76 -42.65 15.61
N PHE A 894 -1.21 -42.49 16.82
CA PHE A 894 0.05 -43.13 17.23
C PHE A 894 -0.15 -44.38 18.10
N MET A 895 -1.40 -44.79 18.31
CA MET A 895 -1.81 -45.93 19.13
C MET A 895 -2.88 -46.76 18.41
N GLY A 896 -2.79 -46.86 17.07
CA GLY A 896 -3.88 -47.38 16.23
C GLY A 896 -4.34 -48.80 16.61
N VAL A 897 -3.44 -49.64 17.12
CA VAL A 897 -3.75 -51.00 17.60
C VAL A 897 -4.71 -51.01 18.78
N LYS A 898 -4.77 -49.93 19.58
CA LYS A 898 -5.65 -49.80 20.74
C LYS A 898 -7.04 -49.27 20.38
N HIS A 899 -7.29 -48.86 19.14
CA HIS A 899 -8.57 -48.32 18.71
C HIS A 899 -9.42 -49.41 18.06
N GLN A 900 -10.66 -49.59 18.54
CA GLN A 900 -11.63 -50.52 17.98
C GLN A 900 -12.97 -49.81 17.82
N GLN A 901 -13.70 -50.07 16.73
CA GLN A 901 -15.01 -49.44 16.50
C GLN A 901 -16.08 -49.89 17.52
N SER A 902 -15.90 -51.06 18.14
CA SER A 902 -16.78 -51.60 19.17
C SER A 902 -16.40 -51.20 20.60
N MET A 903 -15.43 -50.30 20.79
CA MET A 903 -14.98 -49.90 22.13
C MET A 903 -16.01 -48.99 22.82
N SER A 904 -16.14 -49.14 24.13
CA SER A 904 -16.90 -48.24 25.00
C SER A 904 -15.98 -47.20 25.65
N TYR A 905 -16.51 -46.00 25.89
CA TYR A 905 -15.75 -44.90 26.49
C TYR A 905 -16.62 -44.03 27.40
N GLY A 906 -16.07 -43.58 28.53
CA GLY A 906 -16.67 -42.56 29.37
C GLY A 906 -16.24 -41.16 28.93
N LEU A 907 -16.90 -40.14 29.49
CA LEU A 907 -16.60 -38.74 29.20
C LEU A 907 -16.27 -37.96 30.46
N LYS A 908 -15.47 -36.91 30.31
CA LYS A 908 -15.26 -35.87 31.32
C LYS A 908 -15.27 -34.48 30.69
N LEU A 909 -15.57 -33.48 31.51
CA LEU A 909 -15.48 -32.06 31.14
C LEU A 909 -14.00 -31.61 31.18
N ASP A 910 -13.38 -31.50 30.02
CA ASP A 910 -12.00 -31.02 29.88
C ASP A 910 -11.76 -30.53 28.43
N ASN A 911 -10.72 -29.73 28.22
CA ASN A 911 -10.35 -29.27 26.89
C ASN A 911 -9.55 -30.34 26.13
N PRO A 912 -9.77 -30.50 24.81
CA PRO A 912 -8.96 -31.42 24.01
C PRO A 912 -7.51 -30.96 23.97
N LYS A 913 -6.61 -31.92 24.17
CA LYS A 913 -5.17 -31.78 23.96
C LYS A 913 -4.85 -31.72 22.46
N GLU A 914 -3.76 -31.07 22.08
CA GLU A 914 -3.34 -30.92 20.67
C GLU A 914 -3.06 -32.28 20.01
N PHE A 915 -3.21 -32.38 18.69
CA PHE A 915 -3.01 -33.64 17.94
C PHE A 915 -1.71 -34.37 18.31
N TYR A 916 -0.60 -33.61 18.42
CA TYR A 916 0.74 -34.13 18.72
C TYR A 916 1.14 -34.08 20.21
N HIS A 917 0.18 -33.93 21.13
CA HIS A 917 0.45 -33.92 22.57
C HIS A 917 1.10 -35.24 23.05
N GLU A 918 1.90 -35.18 24.11
CA GLU A 918 2.62 -36.33 24.69
C GLU A 918 1.73 -37.54 25.01
N ASN A 919 0.58 -37.31 25.66
CA ASN A 919 -0.46 -38.32 25.92
C ASN A 919 -0.91 -39.11 24.68
N HIS A 920 -0.81 -38.55 23.48
CA HIS A 920 -1.29 -39.20 22.25
C HIS A 920 -0.23 -40.13 21.65
N ARG A 921 1.03 -40.02 22.12
CA ARG A 921 2.19 -40.67 21.51
C ARG A 921 3.16 -41.28 22.53
N PRO A 922 2.68 -42.03 23.55
CA PRO A 922 3.50 -42.51 24.66
C PRO A 922 4.68 -43.39 24.21
N VAL A 923 4.52 -44.16 23.12
CA VAL A 923 5.57 -45.04 22.58
C VAL A 923 6.84 -44.26 22.22
N HIS A 924 6.72 -43.05 21.67
CA HIS A 924 7.90 -42.24 21.32
C HIS A 924 8.70 -41.81 22.55
N PHE A 925 8.03 -41.55 23.68
CA PHE A 925 8.69 -41.16 24.93
C PHE A 925 9.24 -42.36 25.68
N LEU A 926 8.54 -43.49 25.67
CA LEU A 926 9.02 -44.74 26.26
C LEU A 926 10.25 -45.28 25.53
N GLN A 927 10.30 -45.18 24.20
CA GLN A 927 11.51 -45.51 23.42
C GLN A 927 12.69 -44.59 23.79
N PHE A 928 12.42 -43.31 24.05
CA PHE A 928 13.45 -42.37 24.48
C PHE A 928 13.97 -42.69 25.89
N ALA A 929 13.06 -42.98 26.84
CA ALA A 929 13.42 -43.39 28.20
C ALA A 929 14.24 -44.70 28.22
N SER A 930 13.88 -45.68 27.38
CA SER A 930 14.67 -46.92 27.26
C SER A 930 16.09 -46.71 26.71
N ILE A 931 16.30 -45.65 25.91
CA ILE A 931 17.62 -45.27 25.40
C ILE A 931 18.42 -44.51 26.47
N GLU A 932 17.75 -43.69 27.30
CA GLU A 932 18.37 -43.05 28.46
C GLU A 932 18.75 -44.06 29.55
N ASP A 933 17.92 -45.09 29.82
CA ASP A 933 18.24 -46.17 30.77
C ASP A 933 19.45 -47.00 30.30
N LEU A 934 19.60 -47.23 28.99
CA LEU A 934 20.80 -47.87 28.40
C LEU A 934 22.05 -46.96 28.45
N ALA A 935 21.88 -45.64 28.52
CA ALA A 935 22.98 -44.68 28.66
C ALA A 935 23.33 -44.39 30.14
N ALA A 936 22.44 -44.73 31.08
CA ALA A 936 22.61 -44.52 32.51
C ALA A 936 23.59 -45.52 33.17
N ASP A 937 23.84 -46.68 32.56
CA ASP A 937 24.82 -47.67 33.06
C ASP A 937 26.30 -47.24 32.87
N GLY A 938 26.56 -46.04 32.36
CA GLY A 938 27.90 -45.60 31.95
C GLY A 938 28.53 -44.39 32.65
N HIS A 939 27.84 -43.66 33.53
CA HIS A 939 28.42 -42.43 34.11
C HIS A 939 27.98 -42.13 35.55
N ASP A 940 28.97 -42.10 36.46
CA ASP A 940 28.90 -41.46 37.78
C ASP A 940 28.29 -40.06 37.66
N ARG A 941 27.16 -39.83 38.32
CA ARG A 941 26.51 -38.52 38.41
C ARG A 941 27.00 -37.77 39.65
N ASP A 942 28.06 -36.99 39.49
CA ASP A 942 28.27 -35.80 40.31
C ASP A 942 27.47 -34.64 39.69
N ASN A 943 26.34 -34.28 40.30
CA ASN A 943 25.76 -32.94 40.18
C ASN A 943 24.77 -32.72 41.34
N ALA A 944 25.33 -32.29 42.46
CA ALA A 944 24.59 -31.61 43.52
C ALA A 944 24.64 -30.10 43.24
N LEU A 945 23.57 -29.56 42.66
CA LEU A 945 23.22 -28.13 42.71
C LEU A 945 21.69 -28.03 42.66
N GLU A 946 21.07 -27.99 43.85
CA GLU A 946 19.75 -27.39 44.07
C GLU A 946 19.83 -25.86 43.93
#